data_AF-A0AA90HEN6-F1
#
_entry.id   AF-A0AA90HEN6-F1
#
_cell.length_a   1.000
_cell.length_b   1.000
_cell.length_c   1.000
_cell.angle_alpha   90.00
_cell.angle_beta   90.00
_cell.angle_gamma   90.00
#
_symmetry.space_group_name_H-M   'P 1'
#
loop_
_entity.id
_entity.type
_entity.pdbx_description
1 polymer ?
#
loop_
_entity_poly.entity_id
_entity_poly.type
_entity_poly.pdbx_seq_one_letter_code
_entity_poly.pdbx_strand_id
1 'polypeptide(L)'
;MSAAAAVAPHSHGSLFASPDAALGRNWRASDDVSVTGTGDSTGFHVLVAREKDAFTYHEVADLTRPGLEGIGPWTGYVCMTGSGQYAAAVYAPSSATNTPALMEHGAFAAVVDLRTGKVTQSVEGVQLAYFDPGCGSGDTVTFTRSGLGESATGTTTVFDVDAATGRTLRTTTVSGEFTNPLPTSQGDLGELRGHLVRLAGSARPRSLAALPGQVYSLAPSAGGTVDLALTEKGKDVLGRWDGSALRQLGGTAPHGSLGLYAVRGGDIAVGDVSGLNGVHAAGLRGVHAAHPPLAASWRGDLLTTSAVSEEMKGITQKIGSSSLQGAGVLHIAAVDDTTSTGASTVLATPETSTDSTGGDDDDPTVAGQSETNYIGNEGVAVQSEPDYDSTCLVKRLDPHAQVLQPNAARVEWATDLAVHDALTISRPSNFNAAGQPAYTPDGMFPTEFLQPDGGTIPAQVMMGVLAQESNFKQASWHAVPGDSGDPLVGDYYGNQDSIHEYPNPSQDDCGYGIAQVTAGMNSAKPDPFNAQQASAVATDYAANIAAGVQILGKTWNQLQSLGMTVNNGDPDYVENWFMALWGYNSGVYTDTSQNGGHVGLGWFNNPANPTYNPNRGPFLQAGQGDAATPAEWPYEEKIMGWAQYPQLTYNSQPSYAKPTFGNGSNLDLNPSFFSYCNSSDSCTDTGAGGSDPCPDEDDRCWWDGPVSWTSAPEINLLSTEHLTYSLSAGEPGLTPQYPAPTCGGAPNKTGTIVIDDVPSGDNTYGCDDSATAHGTFKLVLGDDVSYQRVTSNFPTSSPYFGTWRYTPDIAQIDLHQLGAGYDGHMWFTHQYATGDVWHEVTAIWTPDASLLPAEPATAHYDVWVHVPSHGGQATVQYTGHSGGQGGGDSHPCSVNQSVGGGSDAWQELGSLSLSKGAYLTANNLSSSGTGDADVAFDAIALVPESSAVTGPCWDH
;
A
#
# COMPACT_ATOMS: atom_id res chain seq x y z
N MET A 1 29.68 -15.68 -11.47
CA MET A 1 29.56 -16.54 -12.67
C MET A 1 29.40 -15.64 -13.89
N SER A 2 29.89 -16.07 -15.07
CA SER A 2 29.61 -15.38 -16.34
C SER A 2 28.10 -15.39 -16.60
N ALA A 3 27.52 -14.27 -17.04
CA ALA A 3 26.10 -14.15 -17.35
C ALA A 3 25.68 -15.27 -18.32
N ALA A 4 24.98 -16.28 -17.81
CA ALA A 4 24.33 -17.27 -18.65
C ALA A 4 23.29 -16.54 -19.49
N ALA A 5 23.26 -16.83 -20.79
CA ALA A 5 22.26 -16.29 -21.70
C ALA A 5 20.86 -16.53 -21.11
N ALA A 6 20.04 -15.48 -21.04
CA ALA A 6 18.68 -15.56 -20.50
C ALA A 6 17.89 -16.64 -21.27
N VAL A 7 17.66 -17.77 -20.61
CA VAL A 7 16.74 -18.80 -21.09
C VAL A 7 15.34 -18.20 -20.98
N ALA A 8 14.54 -18.30 -22.04
CA ALA A 8 13.16 -17.85 -22.00
C ALA A 8 12.43 -18.56 -20.84
N PRO A 9 11.68 -17.84 -19.99
CA PRO A 9 11.02 -18.45 -18.85
C PRO A 9 10.04 -19.52 -19.32
N HIS A 10 9.96 -20.59 -18.53
CA HIS A 10 8.94 -21.60 -18.70
C HIS A 10 7.55 -21.03 -18.31
N SER A 11 6.48 -21.71 -18.72
CA SER A 11 5.09 -21.27 -18.45
C SER A 11 4.39 -22.18 -17.45
N HIS A 12 3.28 -21.68 -16.89
CA HIS A 12 2.42 -22.41 -15.94
C HIS A 12 3.16 -22.86 -14.68
N GLY A 13 4.04 -22.01 -14.15
CA GLY A 13 4.77 -22.26 -12.92
C GLY A 13 5.86 -23.35 -12.98
N SER A 14 6.06 -24.02 -14.12
CA SER A 14 7.02 -25.12 -14.22
C SER A 14 8.46 -24.61 -14.32
N LEU A 15 9.30 -24.85 -13.31
CA LEU A 15 10.71 -24.43 -13.38
C LEU A 15 11.56 -25.27 -14.35
N PHE A 16 11.37 -26.59 -14.40
CA PHE A 16 12.31 -27.47 -15.10
C PHE A 16 11.63 -28.32 -16.18
N ALA A 17 11.89 -28.02 -17.45
CA ALA A 17 11.42 -28.85 -18.57
C ALA A 17 12.12 -30.22 -18.68
N SER A 18 13.25 -30.41 -18.00
CA SER A 18 13.98 -31.69 -17.95
C SER A 18 14.41 -32.06 -16.52
N PRO A 19 13.45 -32.44 -15.65
CA PRO A 19 13.70 -32.60 -14.22
C PRO A 19 14.74 -33.68 -13.88
N ASP A 20 14.81 -34.77 -14.67
CA ASP A 20 15.81 -35.83 -14.42
C ASP A 20 17.26 -35.34 -14.59
N ALA A 21 17.46 -34.29 -15.39
CA ALA A 21 18.77 -33.65 -15.58
C ALA A 21 19.01 -32.54 -14.57
N ALA A 22 17.97 -31.78 -14.22
CA ALA A 22 18.06 -30.61 -13.35
C ALA A 22 17.98 -30.92 -11.84
N LEU A 23 17.30 -32.00 -11.44
CA LEU A 23 17.05 -32.36 -10.03
C LEU A 23 17.66 -33.73 -9.67
N GLY A 24 18.37 -34.36 -10.61
CA GLY A 24 18.81 -35.74 -10.49
C GLY A 24 17.69 -36.76 -10.71
N ARG A 25 17.92 -38.05 -10.42
CA ARG A 25 16.95 -39.13 -10.76
C ARG A 25 15.90 -39.41 -9.68
N ASN A 26 16.08 -38.87 -8.48
CA ASN A 26 15.29 -39.23 -7.31
C ASN A 26 14.20 -38.21 -6.95
N TRP A 27 14.10 -37.09 -7.67
CA TRP A 27 13.17 -35.98 -7.37
C TRP A 27 11.73 -36.43 -7.14
N ARG A 28 11.24 -37.41 -7.92
CA ARG A 28 9.87 -37.96 -7.79
C ARG A 28 9.54 -38.59 -6.44
N ALA A 29 10.54 -38.96 -5.66
CA ALA A 29 10.39 -39.53 -4.32
C ALA A 29 10.65 -38.52 -3.21
N SER A 30 10.99 -37.28 -3.55
CA SER A 30 11.27 -36.24 -2.57
C SER A 30 10.00 -35.71 -1.92
N ASP A 31 10.13 -35.26 -0.68
CA ASP A 31 9.10 -34.54 0.07
C ASP A 31 9.45 -33.06 0.19
N ASP A 32 10.46 -32.58 -0.55
CA ASP A 32 10.88 -31.19 -0.50
C ASP A 32 9.81 -30.25 -1.04
N VAL A 33 9.69 -29.10 -0.38
CA VAL A 33 8.68 -28.07 -0.61
C VAL A 33 9.36 -26.72 -0.57
N SER A 34 9.21 -25.93 -1.63
CA SER A 34 9.55 -24.52 -1.65
C SER A 34 8.31 -23.69 -1.38
N VAL A 35 8.46 -22.67 -0.55
CA VAL A 35 7.47 -21.62 -0.30
C VAL A 35 8.13 -20.27 -0.56
N THR A 36 7.40 -19.36 -1.19
CA THR A 36 7.80 -17.96 -1.37
C THR A 36 6.56 -17.08 -1.43
N GLY A 37 6.75 -15.77 -1.29
CA GLY A 37 5.67 -14.79 -1.29
C GLY A 37 6.04 -13.60 -2.15
N THR A 38 5.05 -12.98 -2.78
CA THR A 38 5.18 -11.72 -3.51
C THR A 38 3.80 -11.07 -3.59
N GLY A 39 3.72 -9.75 -3.69
CA GLY A 39 2.45 -9.07 -3.79
C GLY A 39 2.28 -8.25 -5.06
N ASP A 40 1.03 -7.91 -5.33
CA ASP A 40 0.59 -6.96 -6.33
C ASP A 40 -0.76 -6.37 -5.92
N SER A 41 -1.45 -5.63 -6.78
CA SER A 41 -2.73 -4.99 -6.44
C SER A 41 -3.87 -5.96 -6.18
N THR A 42 -3.76 -7.22 -6.62
CA THR A 42 -4.74 -8.28 -6.32
C THR A 42 -4.50 -8.94 -4.97
N GLY A 43 -3.32 -8.80 -4.38
CA GLY A 43 -3.04 -9.28 -3.03
C GLY A 43 -1.61 -9.74 -2.80
N PHE A 44 -1.36 -10.33 -1.63
CA PHE A 44 -0.09 -10.97 -1.31
C PHE A 44 -0.16 -12.49 -1.56
N HIS A 45 0.44 -12.92 -2.66
CA HIS A 45 0.42 -14.29 -3.15
C HIS A 45 1.41 -15.18 -2.41
N VAL A 46 0.91 -16.25 -1.80
CA VAL A 46 1.72 -17.33 -1.23
C VAL A 46 1.85 -18.46 -2.26
N LEU A 47 3.08 -18.73 -2.68
CA LEU A 47 3.39 -19.70 -3.72
C LEU A 47 4.06 -20.94 -3.16
N VAL A 48 3.68 -22.11 -3.65
CA VAL A 48 4.27 -23.40 -3.25
C VAL A 48 4.69 -24.23 -4.45
N ALA A 49 5.83 -24.89 -4.33
CA ALA A 49 6.33 -25.84 -5.32
C ALA A 49 6.88 -27.08 -4.61
N ARG A 50 6.68 -28.27 -5.19
CA ARG A 50 7.16 -29.53 -4.62
C ARG A 50 8.17 -30.18 -5.54
N GLU A 51 9.26 -30.71 -4.99
CA GLU A 51 10.31 -31.31 -5.80
C GLU A 51 9.76 -32.50 -6.59
N LYS A 52 8.94 -33.35 -5.97
CA LYS A 52 8.27 -34.50 -6.62
C LYS A 52 7.37 -34.16 -7.81
N ASP A 53 7.07 -32.87 -7.99
CA ASP A 53 6.30 -32.30 -9.09
C ASP A 53 7.19 -31.35 -9.94
N ALA A 54 8.51 -31.60 -9.92
CA ALA A 54 9.55 -30.86 -10.62
C ALA A 54 9.62 -29.37 -10.26
N PHE A 55 9.27 -29.03 -9.01
CA PHE A 55 9.13 -27.65 -8.55
C PHE A 55 8.25 -26.79 -9.46
N THR A 56 7.11 -27.35 -9.87
CA THR A 56 6.05 -26.56 -10.52
C THR A 56 5.35 -25.72 -9.45
N TYR A 57 5.54 -24.39 -9.50
CA TYR A 57 4.86 -23.44 -8.64
C TYR A 57 3.38 -23.36 -8.96
N HIS A 58 2.59 -23.24 -7.91
CA HIS A 58 1.21 -22.81 -7.94
C HIS A 58 0.98 -21.90 -6.74
N GLU A 59 0.02 -21.00 -6.89
CA GLU A 59 -0.49 -20.24 -5.77
C GLU A 59 -1.32 -21.15 -4.86
N VAL A 60 -1.09 -21.02 -3.55
CA VAL A 60 -1.80 -21.76 -2.52
C VAL A 60 -2.69 -20.85 -1.68
N ALA A 61 -2.43 -19.54 -1.66
CA ALA A 61 -3.29 -18.53 -1.09
C ALA A 61 -3.00 -17.17 -1.73
N ASP A 62 -4.04 -16.37 -1.88
CA ASP A 62 -3.96 -14.94 -2.14
C ASP A 62 -4.44 -14.21 -0.89
N LEU A 63 -3.58 -13.38 -0.30
CA LEU A 63 -3.85 -12.71 0.97
C LEU A 63 -4.20 -11.24 0.72
N THR A 64 -5.48 -10.94 0.85
CA THR A 64 -6.06 -9.59 0.82
C THR A 64 -6.92 -9.35 2.04
N ARG A 65 -7.46 -8.14 2.12
CA ARG A 65 -8.57 -7.80 3.00
C ARG A 65 -9.70 -7.22 2.17
N PRO A 66 -10.94 -7.72 2.35
CA PRO A 66 -12.11 -7.08 1.76
C PRO A 66 -12.10 -5.58 2.03
N GLY A 67 -12.52 -4.78 1.05
CA GLY A 67 -12.60 -3.31 0.96
C GLY A 67 -11.26 -2.54 1.06
N LEU A 68 -10.11 -3.24 1.15
CA LEU A 68 -8.79 -2.65 0.84
C LEU A 68 -8.39 -2.93 -0.61
N GLU A 69 -9.33 -3.28 -1.48
CA GLU A 69 -9.08 -3.35 -2.92
C GLU A 69 -8.79 -1.94 -3.48
N GLY A 70 -7.97 -1.86 -4.52
CA GLY A 70 -7.67 -0.58 -5.17
C GLY A 70 -6.75 0.38 -4.40
N ILE A 71 -6.33 0.05 -3.17
CA ILE A 71 -5.34 0.82 -2.39
C ILE A 71 -3.92 0.79 -3.00
N GLY A 72 -3.72 -0.06 -4.02
CA GLY A 72 -2.45 -0.28 -4.70
C GLY A 72 -1.87 -1.66 -4.38
N PRO A 73 -0.58 -1.88 -4.69
CA PRO A 73 0.03 -3.20 -4.54
C PRO A 73 0.24 -3.59 -3.07
N TRP A 74 0.13 -4.88 -2.80
CA TRP A 74 0.43 -5.49 -1.51
C TRP A 74 1.90 -5.90 -1.39
N THR A 75 2.39 -5.97 -0.16
CA THR A 75 3.75 -6.44 0.18
C THR A 75 3.68 -7.27 1.46
N GLY A 76 4.69 -8.10 1.70
CA GLY A 76 4.71 -8.95 2.87
C GLY A 76 5.91 -9.89 2.95
N TYR A 77 5.95 -10.66 4.02
CA TYR A 77 6.97 -11.65 4.30
C TYR A 77 6.33 -12.98 4.67
N VAL A 78 6.99 -14.08 4.32
CA VAL A 78 6.48 -15.44 4.54
C VAL A 78 7.57 -16.34 5.11
N CYS A 79 7.21 -17.18 6.09
CA CYS A 79 8.07 -18.24 6.60
C CYS A 79 7.34 -19.59 6.61
N MET A 80 8.10 -20.68 6.52
CA MET A 80 7.55 -22.05 6.53
C MET A 80 7.81 -22.73 7.88
N THR A 81 6.80 -23.42 8.42
CA THR A 81 6.94 -24.13 9.69
C THR A 81 7.85 -25.36 9.55
N GLY A 82 8.42 -25.83 10.66
CA GLY A 82 9.39 -26.93 10.64
C GLY A 82 8.84 -28.26 10.11
N SER A 83 7.52 -28.46 10.13
CA SER A 83 6.87 -29.62 9.52
C SER A 83 6.78 -29.56 7.99
N GLY A 84 6.96 -28.39 7.39
CA GLY A 84 6.72 -28.12 5.97
C GLY A 84 5.25 -28.18 5.57
N GLN A 85 4.31 -28.15 6.53
CA GLN A 85 2.87 -28.22 6.27
C GLN A 85 2.19 -26.85 6.22
N TYR A 86 2.75 -25.86 6.91
CA TYR A 86 2.15 -24.53 7.01
C TYR A 86 3.16 -23.46 6.60
N ALA A 87 2.62 -22.38 6.03
CA ALA A 87 3.34 -21.11 5.88
C ALA A 87 2.62 -20.04 6.70
N ALA A 88 3.38 -19.18 7.36
CA ALA A 88 2.87 -17.98 7.99
C ALA A 88 3.26 -16.77 7.17
N ALA A 89 2.38 -15.78 7.09
CA ALA A 89 2.64 -14.54 6.38
C ALA A 89 2.23 -13.34 7.22
N VAL A 90 2.99 -12.25 7.09
CA VAL A 90 2.53 -10.89 7.40
C VAL A 90 2.43 -10.11 6.10
N TYR A 91 1.37 -9.33 5.94
CA TYR A 91 1.08 -8.63 4.68
C TYR A 91 0.30 -7.35 4.93
N ALA A 92 0.49 -6.36 4.08
CA ALA A 92 -0.19 -5.07 4.10
C ALA A 92 -0.12 -4.38 2.72
N PRO A 93 -0.94 -3.35 2.47
CA PRO A 93 -0.71 -2.42 1.37
C PRO A 93 0.71 -1.84 1.39
N SER A 94 1.34 -1.69 0.22
CA SER A 94 2.73 -1.17 0.14
C SER A 94 2.86 0.28 0.61
N SER A 95 1.78 1.05 0.54
CA SER A 95 1.67 2.41 1.10
C SER A 95 1.95 2.44 2.60
N ALA A 96 1.64 1.35 3.33
CA ALA A 96 1.90 1.22 4.76
C ALA A 96 3.38 1.43 5.12
N THR A 97 4.30 1.18 4.18
CA THR A 97 5.75 1.37 4.40
C THR A 97 6.18 2.82 4.52
N ASN A 98 5.30 3.78 4.26
CA ASN A 98 5.57 5.21 4.43
C ASN A 98 5.11 5.76 5.78
N THR A 99 4.34 4.98 6.55
CA THR A 99 3.75 5.44 7.81
C THR A 99 4.30 4.60 8.96
N PRO A 100 5.04 5.20 9.92
CA PRO A 100 5.64 4.46 11.04
C PRO A 100 4.65 3.57 11.80
N ALA A 101 3.47 4.10 12.13
CA ALA A 101 2.44 3.36 12.85
C ALA A 101 1.99 2.09 12.10
N LEU A 102 1.82 2.16 10.78
CA LEU A 102 1.37 1.03 9.98
C LEU A 102 2.45 -0.04 9.82
N MET A 103 3.72 0.36 9.73
CA MET A 103 4.83 -0.59 9.78
C MET A 103 4.95 -1.29 11.15
N GLU A 104 4.70 -0.57 12.24
CA GLU A 104 4.85 -1.09 13.60
C GLU A 104 3.67 -1.96 14.07
N HIS A 105 2.46 -1.66 13.60
CA HIS A 105 1.24 -2.31 14.06
C HIS A 105 0.04 -2.20 13.11
N GLY A 106 0.25 -2.02 11.80
CA GLY A 106 -0.81 -1.97 10.79
C GLY A 106 -0.92 -3.20 9.89
N ALA A 107 0.01 -4.16 9.97
CA ALA A 107 -0.03 -5.34 9.09
C ALA A 107 -0.96 -6.43 9.58
N PHE A 108 -1.41 -7.27 8.65
CA PHE A 108 -2.24 -8.45 8.90
C PHE A 108 -1.39 -9.72 8.98
N ALA A 109 -1.82 -10.69 9.79
CA ALA A 109 -1.16 -11.99 9.90
C ALA A 109 -2.06 -13.15 9.52
N ALA A 110 -1.55 -14.09 8.73
CA ALA A 110 -2.25 -15.30 8.34
C ALA A 110 -1.36 -16.55 8.41
N VAL A 111 -2.01 -17.70 8.57
CA VAL A 111 -1.38 -19.02 8.41
C VAL A 111 -2.10 -19.80 7.30
N VAL A 112 -1.30 -20.34 6.37
CA VAL A 112 -1.75 -21.07 5.19
C VAL A 112 -1.38 -22.55 5.30
N ASP A 113 -2.36 -23.44 5.19
CA ASP A 113 -2.12 -24.88 5.01
C ASP A 113 -1.62 -25.14 3.57
N LEU A 114 -0.34 -25.50 3.43
CA LEU A 114 0.33 -25.67 2.13
C LEU A 114 -0.18 -26.87 1.31
N ARG A 115 -1.00 -27.73 1.90
CA ARG A 115 -1.62 -28.87 1.21
C ARG A 115 -3.02 -28.53 0.72
N THR A 116 -3.78 -27.75 1.47
CA THR A 116 -5.19 -27.45 1.14
C THR A 116 -5.43 -26.04 0.62
N GLY A 117 -4.49 -25.11 0.79
CA GLY A 117 -4.71 -23.69 0.53
C GLY A 117 -5.63 -23.02 1.55
N LYS A 118 -5.83 -23.64 2.72
CA LYS A 118 -6.72 -23.06 3.72
C LYS A 118 -5.98 -21.91 4.41
N VAL A 119 -6.46 -20.69 4.19
CA VAL A 119 -6.05 -19.49 4.93
C VAL A 119 -6.76 -19.46 6.28
N THR A 120 -6.00 -19.20 7.35
CA THR A 120 -6.53 -18.91 8.69
C THR A 120 -5.95 -17.57 9.12
N GLN A 121 -6.80 -16.54 9.12
CA GLN A 121 -6.44 -15.23 9.68
C GLN A 121 -6.09 -15.40 11.16
N SER A 122 -5.09 -14.66 11.62
CA SER A 122 -4.52 -14.83 12.94
C SER A 122 -4.60 -13.55 13.77
N VAL A 123 -3.47 -12.85 13.95
CA VAL A 123 -3.38 -11.65 14.78
C VAL A 123 -3.39 -10.43 13.86
N GLU A 124 -4.22 -9.45 14.15
CA GLU A 124 -4.20 -8.17 13.42
C GLU A 124 -3.21 -7.20 14.04
N GLY A 125 -2.85 -6.16 13.31
CA GLY A 125 -1.94 -5.11 13.75
C GLY A 125 -0.57 -5.63 14.18
N VAL A 126 0.04 -6.49 13.37
CA VAL A 126 1.42 -6.95 13.56
C VAL A 126 2.40 -6.03 12.83
N GLN A 127 3.69 -6.24 13.01
CA GLN A 127 4.73 -5.51 12.31
C GLN A 127 4.85 -6.00 10.86
N LEU A 128 5.06 -5.06 9.93
CA LEU A 128 5.52 -5.34 8.58
C LEU A 128 7.06 -5.32 8.56
N ALA A 129 7.70 -6.37 9.08
CA ALA A 129 9.16 -6.43 9.21
C ALA A 129 9.74 -7.72 8.61
N TYR A 130 10.97 -7.67 8.09
CA TYR A 130 11.61 -8.81 7.40
C TYR A 130 11.73 -10.09 8.27
N PHE A 131 11.71 -9.93 9.59
CA PHE A 131 11.79 -11.02 10.56
C PHE A 131 10.43 -11.49 11.10
N ASP A 132 9.34 -10.86 10.68
CA ASP A 132 7.98 -11.20 11.08
C ASP A 132 7.29 -11.78 9.84
N PRO A 133 6.82 -13.05 9.82
CA PRO A 133 6.73 -13.98 10.94
C PRO A 133 8.00 -14.76 11.25
N GLY A 134 8.09 -15.22 12.51
CA GLY A 134 9.08 -16.16 13.00
C GLY A 134 8.63 -17.62 12.92
N CYS A 135 9.34 -18.46 12.16
CA CYS A 135 9.09 -19.90 12.07
C CYS A 135 10.27 -20.72 12.62
N GLY A 136 9.95 -21.70 13.49
CA GLY A 136 10.93 -22.59 14.11
C GLY A 136 10.87 -24.03 13.59
N SER A 137 11.43 -24.95 14.38
CA SER A 137 11.44 -26.40 14.05
C SER A 137 10.10 -27.13 14.25
N GLY A 138 9.09 -26.45 14.81
CA GLY A 138 7.73 -26.97 15.02
C GLY A 138 6.68 -26.21 14.21
N ASP A 139 5.41 -26.40 14.58
CA ASP A 139 4.23 -25.75 13.98
C ASP A 139 3.70 -24.59 14.83
N THR A 140 4.56 -24.00 15.66
CA THR A 140 4.29 -22.72 16.32
C THR A 140 4.92 -21.62 15.49
N VAL A 141 4.14 -20.59 15.22
CA VAL A 141 4.53 -19.37 14.51
C VAL A 141 4.53 -18.24 15.52
N THR A 142 5.50 -17.35 15.43
CA THR A 142 5.56 -16.15 16.27
C THR A 142 5.37 -14.91 15.42
N PHE A 143 4.42 -14.05 15.80
CA PHE A 143 4.25 -12.72 15.24
C PHE A 143 4.63 -11.64 16.26
N THR A 144 4.95 -10.44 15.81
CA THR A 144 5.33 -9.32 16.68
C THR A 144 4.53 -8.06 16.39
N ARG A 145 4.40 -7.19 17.40
CA ARG A 145 3.83 -5.85 17.29
C ARG A 145 4.75 -4.89 18.02
N SER A 146 5.17 -3.80 17.38
CA SER A 146 5.95 -2.74 18.03
C SER A 146 5.01 -1.70 18.61
N GLY A 147 5.33 -1.25 19.81
CA GLY A 147 4.78 -0.05 20.42
C GLY A 147 5.89 0.92 20.83
N LEU A 148 7.01 0.94 20.12
CA LEU A 148 8.15 1.84 20.36
C LEU A 148 7.86 3.24 19.80
N GLY A 149 7.24 3.33 18.63
CA GLY A 149 7.03 4.58 17.91
C GLY A 149 8.33 5.31 17.63
N GLU A 150 8.21 6.58 17.26
CA GLU A 150 9.33 7.50 17.05
C GLU A 150 10.21 7.67 18.30
N SER A 151 9.71 7.30 19.47
CA SER A 151 10.36 7.57 20.76
C SER A 151 11.51 6.62 21.10
N ALA A 152 11.67 5.49 20.40
CA ALA A 152 12.57 4.39 20.78
C ALA A 152 12.29 3.77 22.17
N THR A 153 11.21 4.21 22.83
CA THR A 153 10.80 3.75 24.16
C THR A 153 9.45 3.06 24.05
N GLY A 154 9.36 1.82 24.50
CA GLY A 154 8.13 1.08 24.30
C GLY A 154 8.28 -0.41 24.52
N THR A 155 7.36 -1.15 23.92
CA THR A 155 7.26 -2.59 24.12
C THR A 155 7.06 -3.30 22.80
N THR A 156 7.67 -4.48 22.68
CA THR A 156 7.28 -5.44 21.66
C THR A 156 6.28 -6.43 22.27
N THR A 157 5.14 -6.60 21.62
CA THR A 157 4.20 -7.70 21.94
C THR A 157 4.45 -8.85 20.99
N VAL A 158 4.61 -10.04 21.55
CA VAL A 158 4.94 -11.29 20.85
C VAL A 158 3.76 -12.24 20.96
N PHE A 159 3.28 -12.73 19.82
CA PHE A 159 2.14 -13.63 19.71
C PHE A 159 2.59 -15.00 19.20
N ASP A 160 2.49 -16.02 20.03
CA ASP A 160 2.70 -17.41 19.59
C ASP A 160 1.37 -17.99 19.13
N VAL A 161 1.34 -18.50 17.92
CA VAL A 161 0.16 -19.01 17.24
C VAL A 161 0.38 -20.46 16.85
N ASP A 162 -0.63 -21.29 17.09
CA ASP A 162 -0.67 -22.66 16.58
C ASP A 162 -1.02 -22.65 15.09
N ALA A 163 -0.10 -23.08 14.23
CA ALA A 163 -0.26 -22.96 12.78
C ALA A 163 -1.46 -23.76 12.25
N ALA A 164 -1.80 -24.88 12.89
CA ALA A 164 -2.90 -25.74 12.45
C ALA A 164 -4.28 -25.14 12.74
N THR A 165 -4.42 -24.38 13.83
CA THR A 165 -5.70 -23.84 14.28
C THR A 165 -5.83 -22.32 14.15
N GLY A 166 -4.73 -21.61 13.90
CA GLY A 166 -4.65 -20.14 13.91
C GLY A 166 -4.86 -19.52 15.30
N ARG A 167 -4.92 -20.32 16.36
CA ARG A 167 -5.20 -19.83 17.71
C ARG A 167 -3.93 -19.29 18.37
N THR A 168 -4.02 -18.10 18.93
CA THR A 168 -3.01 -17.56 19.83
C THR A 168 -2.87 -18.46 21.05
N LEU A 169 -1.72 -19.13 21.14
CA LEU A 169 -1.30 -19.96 22.27
C LEU A 169 -0.85 -19.10 23.45
N ARG A 170 -0.16 -18.00 23.14
CA ARG A 170 0.47 -17.14 24.14
C ARG A 170 0.68 -15.73 23.59
N THR A 171 0.51 -14.74 24.47
CA THR A 171 0.88 -13.35 24.22
C THR A 171 1.86 -12.90 25.30
N THR A 172 3.01 -12.37 24.90
CA THR A 172 4.06 -11.88 25.80
C THR A 172 4.45 -10.47 25.39
N THR A 173 4.33 -9.51 26.31
CA THR A 173 4.84 -8.15 26.08
C THR A 173 6.17 -7.98 26.81
N VAL A 174 7.18 -7.48 26.10
CA VAL A 174 8.50 -7.17 26.64
C VAL A 174 8.85 -5.73 26.36
N SER A 175 9.59 -5.10 27.28
CA SER A 175 10.09 -3.74 27.07
C SER A 175 11.32 -3.76 26.16
N GLY A 176 11.34 -2.86 25.18
CA GLY A 176 12.34 -2.76 24.12
C GLY A 176 11.94 -3.45 22.82
N GLU A 177 12.83 -3.37 21.85
CA GLU A 177 12.68 -3.92 20.50
C GLU A 177 13.14 -5.39 20.45
N PHE A 178 12.17 -6.30 20.34
CA PHE A 178 12.45 -7.73 20.21
C PHE A 178 12.31 -8.15 18.75
N THR A 179 13.44 -8.43 18.10
CA THR A 179 13.50 -8.76 16.67
C THR A 179 13.94 -10.21 16.45
N ASN A 180 13.79 -10.68 15.21
CA ASN A 180 14.19 -12.02 14.80
C ASN A 180 13.58 -13.14 15.69
N PRO A 181 12.26 -13.17 15.91
CA PRO A 181 11.61 -14.19 16.72
C PRO A 181 11.84 -15.59 16.14
N LEU A 182 12.35 -16.51 16.94
CA LEU A 182 12.48 -17.92 16.62
C LEU A 182 11.76 -18.77 17.68
N PRO A 183 10.56 -19.30 17.40
CA PRO A 183 9.85 -20.14 18.36
C PRO A 183 10.59 -21.45 18.60
N THR A 184 10.78 -21.80 19.88
CA THR A 184 11.38 -23.07 20.30
C THR A 184 10.56 -23.75 21.38
N SER A 185 10.80 -25.05 21.61
CA SER A 185 10.15 -25.79 22.68
C SER A 185 10.45 -25.25 24.10
N GLN A 186 11.44 -24.36 24.24
CA GLN A 186 11.84 -23.77 25.53
C GLN A 186 11.39 -22.30 25.67
N GLY A 187 10.64 -21.78 24.70
CA GLY A 187 10.31 -20.36 24.56
C GLY A 187 11.00 -19.72 23.36
N ASP A 188 10.62 -18.49 23.06
CA ASP A 188 11.00 -17.81 21.81
C ASP A 188 12.39 -17.22 21.99
N LEU A 189 13.27 -17.47 21.04
CA LEU A 189 14.57 -16.81 20.96
C LEU A 189 14.44 -15.57 20.08
N GLY A 190 15.31 -14.61 20.29
CA GLY A 190 15.36 -13.41 19.47
C GLY A 190 16.46 -12.49 19.98
N GLU A 191 16.60 -11.37 19.29
CA GLU A 191 17.46 -10.27 19.70
C GLU A 191 16.67 -9.27 20.55
N LEU A 192 17.28 -8.82 21.65
CA LEU A 192 16.76 -7.73 22.48
C LEU A 192 17.91 -7.15 23.31
N ARG A 193 18.09 -5.83 23.30
CA ARG A 193 19.13 -5.13 24.10
C ARG A 193 20.52 -5.69 23.93
N GLY A 194 20.83 -6.12 22.71
CA GLY A 194 22.15 -6.54 22.32
C GLY A 194 22.52 -7.94 22.73
N HIS A 195 21.49 -8.70 23.12
CA HIS A 195 21.62 -10.05 23.59
C HIS A 195 20.74 -10.98 22.79
N LEU A 196 21.24 -12.20 22.60
CA LEU A 196 20.37 -13.32 22.33
C LEU A 196 19.57 -13.57 23.61
N VAL A 197 18.26 -13.39 23.56
CA VAL A 197 17.37 -13.57 24.70
C VAL A 197 16.44 -14.75 24.49
N ARG A 198 15.79 -15.16 25.58
CA ARG A 198 14.70 -16.13 25.56
C ARG A 198 13.47 -15.61 26.29
N LEU A 199 12.33 -15.71 25.63
CA LEU A 199 11.00 -15.42 26.16
C LEU A 199 10.28 -16.72 26.51
N ALA A 200 10.24 -17.08 27.79
CA ALA A 200 9.53 -18.27 28.27
C ALA A 200 8.10 -17.94 28.74
N GLY A 201 7.39 -17.06 28.03
CA GLY A 201 6.04 -16.61 28.40
C GLY A 201 6.00 -15.69 29.62
N SER A 202 7.12 -15.04 29.92
CA SER A 202 7.24 -14.05 30.99
C SER A 202 7.65 -12.72 30.36
N ALA A 203 7.10 -11.62 30.88
CA ALA A 203 7.56 -10.27 30.55
C ALA A 203 9.02 -9.98 30.97
N ARG A 204 9.69 -10.92 31.67
CA ARG A 204 11.11 -10.82 32.03
C ARG A 204 11.95 -11.70 31.09
N PRO A 205 12.53 -11.13 30.01
CA PRO A 205 13.40 -11.87 29.10
C PRO A 205 14.62 -12.44 29.84
N ARG A 206 15.04 -13.64 29.45
CA ARG A 206 16.31 -14.23 29.92
C ARG A 206 17.40 -13.99 28.89
N SER A 207 18.38 -13.13 29.20
CA SER A 207 19.60 -13.01 28.39
C SER A 207 20.40 -14.32 28.41
N LEU A 208 20.84 -14.76 27.23
CA LEU A 208 21.60 -15.98 27.00
C LEU A 208 23.06 -15.68 26.64
N ALA A 209 23.30 -14.75 25.72
CA ALA A 209 24.62 -14.34 25.27
C ALA A 209 24.60 -12.89 24.78
N ALA A 210 25.71 -12.16 24.93
CA ALA A 210 25.92 -10.91 24.19
C ALA A 210 26.17 -11.23 22.71
N LEU A 211 25.56 -10.44 21.83
CA LEU A 211 25.71 -10.56 20.40
C LEU A 211 26.80 -9.58 19.91
N PRO A 212 27.67 -9.99 18.97
CA PRO A 212 28.77 -9.15 18.47
C PRO A 212 28.32 -8.08 17.46
N GLY A 213 27.11 -8.18 16.92
CA GLY A 213 26.50 -7.28 15.92
C GLY A 213 25.04 -7.64 15.68
N GLN A 214 24.31 -6.84 14.92
CA GLN A 214 22.87 -7.00 14.67
C GLN A 214 22.55 -8.30 13.93
N VAL A 215 21.54 -9.02 14.40
CA VAL A 215 21.06 -10.26 13.77
C VAL A 215 20.12 -9.91 12.63
N TYR A 216 20.29 -10.57 11.49
CA TYR A 216 19.32 -10.54 10.38
C TYR A 216 18.70 -11.90 10.08
N SER A 217 19.14 -12.97 10.75
CA SER A 217 18.51 -14.29 10.65
C SER A 217 18.87 -15.19 11.83
N LEU A 218 17.88 -15.92 12.35
CA LEU A 218 18.03 -17.03 13.27
C LEU A 218 17.47 -18.30 12.65
N ALA A 219 18.24 -19.40 12.70
CA ALA A 219 17.79 -20.69 12.18
C ALA A 219 17.97 -21.81 13.22
N PRO A 220 16.99 -22.71 13.39
CA PRO A 220 17.17 -23.91 14.20
C PRO A 220 18.14 -24.87 13.51
N SER A 221 19.11 -25.40 14.24
CA SER A 221 20.11 -26.33 13.73
C SER A 221 20.10 -27.67 14.48
N ALA A 222 21.02 -28.58 14.11
CA ALA A 222 21.03 -29.94 14.63
C ALA A 222 21.29 -30.00 16.14
N GLY A 223 20.57 -30.88 16.84
CA GLY A 223 20.79 -31.13 18.27
C GLY A 223 20.25 -30.02 19.19
N GLY A 224 19.37 -29.15 18.68
CA GLY A 224 18.79 -28.05 19.45
C GLY A 224 19.71 -26.83 19.56
N THR A 225 20.76 -26.76 18.72
CA THR A 225 21.55 -25.54 18.55
C THR A 225 20.81 -24.56 17.64
N VAL A 226 21.23 -23.31 17.66
CA VAL A 226 20.68 -22.24 16.83
C VAL A 226 21.83 -21.53 16.14
N ASP A 227 21.76 -21.39 14.83
CA ASP A 227 22.71 -20.56 14.09
C ASP A 227 22.12 -19.19 13.84
N LEU A 228 23.01 -18.21 13.76
CA LEU A 228 22.70 -16.80 13.66
C LEU A 228 23.52 -16.22 12.53
N ALA A 229 22.92 -15.35 11.73
CA ALA A 229 23.63 -14.51 10.78
C ALA A 229 23.54 -13.05 11.24
N LEU A 230 24.70 -12.40 11.30
CA LEU A 230 24.85 -11.08 11.90
C LEU A 230 25.68 -10.15 11.04
N THR A 231 25.42 -8.85 11.13
CA THR A 231 26.29 -7.80 10.61
C THR A 231 27.18 -7.27 11.73
N GLU A 232 28.49 -7.52 11.65
CA GLU A 232 29.51 -7.00 12.57
C GLU A 232 30.48 -6.09 11.80
N LYS A 233 30.50 -4.78 12.11
CA LYS A 233 31.44 -3.80 11.52
C LYS A 233 31.44 -3.81 9.98
N GLY A 234 30.24 -3.84 9.38
CA GLY A 234 30.05 -3.87 7.93
C GLY A 234 30.54 -5.18 7.27
N LYS A 235 30.43 -6.30 7.98
CA LYS A 235 30.74 -7.65 7.50
C LYS A 235 29.70 -8.64 7.99
N ASP A 236 29.39 -9.62 7.15
CA ASP A 236 28.49 -10.70 7.52
C ASP A 236 29.27 -11.76 8.31
N VAL A 237 28.68 -12.24 9.40
CA VAL A 237 29.26 -13.22 10.32
C VAL A 237 28.23 -14.28 10.64
N LEU A 238 28.67 -15.55 10.71
CA LEU A 238 27.85 -16.63 11.24
C LEU A 238 28.23 -16.95 12.68
N GLY A 239 27.23 -17.17 13.52
CA GLY A 239 27.37 -17.59 14.91
C GLY A 239 26.54 -18.85 15.19
N ARG A 240 26.88 -19.56 16.27
CA ARG A 240 26.12 -20.70 16.81
C ARG A 240 25.97 -20.59 18.31
N TRP A 241 24.73 -20.66 18.77
CA TRP A 241 24.37 -20.90 20.15
C TRP A 241 24.19 -22.39 20.40
N ASP A 242 25.05 -22.98 21.23
CA ASP A 242 25.04 -24.43 21.53
C ASP A 242 24.15 -24.83 22.73
N GLY A 243 23.35 -23.90 23.23
CA GLY A 243 22.60 -24.06 24.49
C GLY A 243 23.35 -23.56 25.73
N SER A 244 24.65 -23.26 25.61
CA SER A 244 25.49 -22.77 26.70
C SER A 244 26.38 -21.58 26.35
N ALA A 245 26.87 -21.51 25.11
CA ALA A 245 27.75 -20.44 24.63
C ALA A 245 27.46 -20.09 23.18
N LEU A 246 27.62 -18.81 22.85
CA LEU A 246 27.65 -18.30 21.48
C LEU A 246 29.07 -18.40 20.95
N ARG A 247 29.24 -18.95 19.74
CA ARG A 247 30.54 -19.05 19.05
C ARG A 247 30.42 -18.62 17.60
N GLN A 248 31.37 -17.83 17.13
CA GLN A 248 31.50 -17.54 15.70
C GLN A 248 31.86 -18.83 14.93
N LEU A 249 31.22 -19.00 13.78
CA LEU A 249 31.45 -20.07 12.82
C LEU A 249 32.28 -19.49 11.65
N GLY A 250 33.54 -19.89 11.55
CA GLY A 250 34.39 -19.51 10.42
C GLY A 250 34.84 -18.05 10.41
N GLY A 251 35.17 -17.56 9.21
CA GLY A 251 35.55 -16.17 8.92
C GLY A 251 34.34 -15.23 8.72
N THR A 252 34.58 -14.08 8.09
CA THR A 252 33.55 -13.11 7.74
C THR A 252 33.35 -13.06 6.21
N ALA A 253 32.21 -12.52 5.77
CA ALA A 253 31.93 -12.26 4.35
C ALA A 253 31.74 -10.75 4.10
N PRO A 254 31.81 -10.28 2.83
CA PRO A 254 31.37 -8.94 2.47
C PRO A 254 29.94 -8.66 2.97
N HIS A 255 29.63 -7.41 3.29
CA HIS A 255 28.28 -6.98 3.66
C HIS A 255 27.27 -7.33 2.56
N GLY A 256 26.09 -7.83 2.91
CA GLY A 256 25.01 -8.13 1.95
C GLY A 256 25.25 -9.38 1.10
N SER A 257 26.23 -10.22 1.47
CA SER A 257 26.67 -11.34 0.61
C SER A 257 26.37 -12.71 1.18
N LEU A 258 25.88 -12.81 2.41
CA LEU A 258 25.56 -14.06 3.09
C LEU A 258 24.12 -14.06 3.61
N GLY A 259 23.39 -15.16 3.40
CA GLY A 259 22.08 -15.41 3.98
C GLY A 259 22.05 -16.72 4.75
N LEU A 260 21.13 -16.85 5.72
CA LEU A 260 20.94 -18.05 6.54
C LEU A 260 19.45 -18.43 6.54
N TYR A 261 19.15 -19.69 6.24
CA TYR A 261 17.79 -20.19 6.10
C TYR A 261 17.60 -21.51 6.85
N ALA A 262 16.45 -21.67 7.50
CA ALA A 262 16.06 -22.91 8.15
C ALA A 262 15.76 -24.00 7.12
N VAL A 263 16.25 -25.22 7.37
CA VAL A 263 15.89 -26.40 6.57
C VAL A 263 15.58 -27.58 7.49
N ARG A 264 15.09 -28.68 6.92
CA ARG A 264 14.71 -29.87 7.65
C ARG A 264 15.93 -30.49 8.32
N GLY A 265 15.94 -30.45 9.64
CA GLY A 265 16.99 -31.07 10.46
C GLY A 265 18.28 -30.26 10.56
N GLY A 266 18.28 -29.00 10.12
CA GLY A 266 19.44 -28.12 10.13
C GLY A 266 19.17 -26.77 9.48
N ASP A 267 20.21 -26.18 8.94
CA ASP A 267 20.22 -24.86 8.34
C ASP A 267 21.18 -24.79 7.15
N ILE A 268 20.98 -23.77 6.31
CA ILE A 268 21.81 -23.53 5.14
C ILE A 268 22.25 -22.07 5.11
N ALA A 269 23.56 -21.87 5.00
CA ALA A 269 24.17 -20.59 4.69
C ALA A 269 24.40 -20.50 3.18
N VAL A 270 23.94 -19.42 2.54
CA VAL A 270 23.98 -19.25 1.08
C VAL A 270 24.59 -17.90 0.72
N GLY A 271 25.49 -17.86 -0.27
CA GLY A 271 26.16 -16.63 -0.70
C GLY A 271 27.69 -16.76 -0.67
N ASP A 272 28.41 -15.78 -0.14
CA ASP A 272 29.86 -15.89 0.09
C ASP A 272 30.16 -16.70 1.36
N VAL A 273 30.12 -18.03 1.20
CA VAL A 273 30.42 -19.00 2.26
C VAL A 273 31.91 -19.34 2.37
N SER A 274 32.80 -18.56 1.75
CA SER A 274 34.24 -18.85 1.78
C SER A 274 34.82 -18.86 3.20
N GLY A 275 34.21 -18.10 4.12
CA GLY A 275 34.52 -18.09 5.55
C GLY A 275 34.24 -19.43 6.26
N LEU A 276 33.38 -20.29 5.71
CA LEU A 276 33.03 -21.60 6.29
C LEU A 276 33.95 -22.73 5.85
N ASN A 277 34.95 -22.47 5.01
CA ASN A 277 35.87 -23.50 4.51
C ASN A 277 36.58 -24.25 5.66
N GLY A 278 36.31 -25.55 5.79
CA GLY A 278 36.88 -26.40 6.84
C GLY A 278 36.21 -26.27 8.21
N VAL A 279 35.13 -25.49 8.32
CA VAL A 279 34.28 -25.43 9.52
C VAL A 279 33.34 -26.63 9.52
N HIS A 280 33.33 -27.38 10.63
CA HIS A 280 32.41 -28.49 10.83
C HIS A 280 31.40 -28.12 11.92
N ALA A 281 30.20 -27.72 11.50
CA ALA A 281 29.07 -27.42 12.36
C ALA A 281 27.92 -28.37 12.00
N ALA A 282 27.51 -29.22 12.94
CA ALA A 282 26.49 -30.24 12.66
C ALA A 282 25.15 -29.56 12.31
N GLY A 283 24.52 -29.96 11.20
CA GLY A 283 23.28 -29.37 10.73
C GLY A 283 23.44 -28.20 9.75
N LEU A 284 24.61 -27.53 9.73
CA LEU A 284 24.86 -26.39 8.86
C LEU A 284 25.51 -26.82 7.54
N ARG A 285 24.92 -26.40 6.43
CA ARG A 285 25.48 -26.54 5.09
C ARG A 285 25.79 -25.16 4.50
N GLY A 286 26.98 -24.98 3.93
CA GLY A 286 27.34 -23.79 3.16
C GLY A 286 27.19 -24.00 1.66
N VAL A 287 26.51 -23.10 0.96
CA VAL A 287 26.32 -23.09 -0.48
C VAL A 287 26.80 -21.77 -1.07
N HIS A 288 27.67 -21.85 -2.08
CA HIS A 288 28.16 -20.65 -2.74
C HIS A 288 27.15 -20.12 -3.76
N ALA A 289 26.74 -18.86 -3.62
CA ALA A 289 25.90 -18.13 -4.57
C ALA A 289 26.44 -16.72 -4.82
N ALA A 290 26.02 -16.07 -5.91
CA ALA A 290 26.44 -14.70 -6.21
C ALA A 290 25.83 -13.68 -5.26
N HIS A 291 24.58 -13.92 -4.84
CA HIS A 291 23.84 -13.15 -3.86
C HIS A 291 23.02 -14.12 -3.00
N PRO A 292 22.66 -13.74 -1.76
CA PRO A 292 21.69 -14.49 -0.96
C PRO A 292 20.36 -14.64 -1.71
N PRO A 293 19.70 -15.83 -1.68
CA PRO A 293 18.39 -16.03 -2.27
C PRO A 293 17.27 -15.38 -1.43
N LEU A 294 16.07 -15.24 -2.00
CA LEU A 294 14.88 -14.83 -1.26
C LEU A 294 14.46 -15.90 -0.24
N ALA A 295 14.52 -17.18 -0.64
CA ALA A 295 14.12 -18.30 0.21
C ALA A 295 14.87 -19.59 -0.14
N ALA A 296 14.93 -20.51 0.83
CA ALA A 296 15.33 -21.89 0.63
C ALA A 296 14.13 -22.82 0.83
N SER A 297 14.06 -23.87 0.02
CA SER A 297 13.10 -24.97 0.19
C SER A 297 13.32 -25.76 1.50
N TRP A 298 12.35 -26.57 1.89
CA TRP A 298 12.31 -27.28 3.17
C TRP A 298 13.52 -28.18 3.39
N ARG A 299 14.07 -28.82 2.36
CA ARG A 299 15.35 -29.55 2.41
C ARG A 299 16.54 -28.69 1.98
N GLY A 300 16.28 -27.53 1.38
CA GLY A 300 17.25 -26.64 0.80
C GLY A 300 17.78 -27.13 -0.54
N ASP A 301 17.05 -27.99 -1.26
CA ASP A 301 17.48 -28.48 -2.57
C ASP A 301 17.22 -27.42 -3.66
N LEU A 302 16.18 -26.59 -3.50
CA LEU A 302 15.91 -25.39 -4.30
C LEU A 302 16.17 -24.09 -3.53
N LEU A 303 16.82 -23.13 -4.20
CA LEU A 303 17.04 -21.75 -3.75
C LEU A 303 16.26 -20.78 -4.63
N THR A 304 15.22 -20.15 -4.10
CA THR A 304 14.40 -19.16 -4.83
C THR A 304 15.14 -17.83 -4.85
N THR A 305 15.54 -17.35 -6.03
CA THR A 305 16.35 -16.13 -6.16
C THR A 305 15.52 -14.88 -6.42
N SER A 306 14.28 -15.02 -6.93
CA SER A 306 13.35 -13.90 -7.08
C SER A 306 11.91 -14.41 -7.18
N ALA A 307 10.98 -13.68 -6.59
CA ALA A 307 9.54 -13.79 -6.82
C ALA A 307 8.98 -12.37 -6.91
N VAL A 308 8.38 -12.01 -8.05
CA VAL A 308 7.83 -10.67 -8.28
C VAL A 308 6.68 -10.77 -9.26
N SER A 309 5.60 -10.03 -9.01
CA SER A 309 4.49 -9.88 -9.97
C SER A 309 4.93 -9.05 -11.18
N GLU A 310 4.29 -9.29 -12.33
CA GLU A 310 4.52 -8.51 -13.53
C GLU A 310 3.95 -7.10 -13.36
N GLU A 311 2.90 -6.94 -12.56
CA GLU A 311 2.47 -5.61 -12.13
C GLU A 311 3.53 -4.93 -11.28
N MET A 312 4.14 -5.54 -10.27
CA MET A 312 5.16 -4.84 -9.48
C MET A 312 6.37 -4.47 -10.32
N LYS A 313 6.79 -5.34 -11.26
CA LYS A 313 7.76 -4.90 -12.27
C LYS A 313 7.21 -3.77 -13.12
N GLY A 314 5.93 -3.83 -13.47
CA GLY A 314 5.19 -2.80 -14.17
C GLY A 314 5.28 -1.48 -13.42
N ILE A 315 4.88 -1.39 -12.15
CA ILE A 315 4.88 -0.20 -11.30
C ILE A 315 6.30 0.35 -11.12
N THR A 316 7.28 -0.51 -10.81
CA THR A 316 8.69 -0.08 -10.73
C THR A 316 9.22 0.40 -12.08
N GLN A 317 8.55 0.04 -13.17
CA GLN A 317 8.87 0.41 -14.53
C GLN A 317 7.86 1.37 -15.18
N LYS A 318 6.74 1.78 -14.56
CA LYS A 318 5.59 2.41 -15.27
C LYS A 318 4.69 3.19 -14.32
N ILE A 319 4.64 4.51 -14.46
CA ILE A 319 3.73 5.46 -13.83
C ILE A 319 2.43 5.49 -14.61
N GLY A 320 1.33 5.58 -13.86
CA GLY A 320 -0.01 5.83 -14.40
C GLY A 320 -0.69 4.62 -15.03
N SER A 321 -0.18 3.40 -14.81
CA SER A 321 -0.94 2.19 -15.12
C SER A 321 -2.05 2.01 -14.07
N SER A 322 -3.31 2.27 -14.42
CA SER A 322 -4.46 1.78 -13.61
C SER A 322 -4.91 0.39 -14.01
N SER A 323 -4.43 -0.13 -15.14
CA SER A 323 -4.72 -1.50 -15.48
C SER A 323 -3.93 -2.38 -14.53
N LEU A 324 -4.62 -3.28 -13.85
CA LEU A 324 -4.09 -4.51 -13.24
C LEU A 324 -3.34 -5.40 -14.27
N GLN A 325 -2.78 -4.82 -15.36
CA GLN A 325 -2.03 -5.52 -16.40
C GLN A 325 -0.79 -6.13 -15.77
N GLY A 326 -0.87 -7.45 -15.59
CA GLY A 326 0.18 -8.24 -14.97
C GLY A 326 -0.02 -8.51 -13.49
N ALA A 327 -1.09 -8.00 -12.87
CA ALA A 327 -1.53 -8.49 -11.56
C ALA A 327 -1.97 -9.96 -11.71
N GLY A 328 -1.63 -10.78 -10.73
CA GLY A 328 -1.74 -12.23 -10.80
C GLY A 328 -0.77 -12.90 -11.78
N VAL A 329 0.12 -12.17 -12.46
CA VAL A 329 1.16 -12.77 -13.33
C VAL A 329 2.49 -12.74 -12.62
N LEU A 330 2.91 -13.86 -12.05
CA LEU A 330 4.04 -13.95 -11.14
C LEU A 330 5.26 -14.55 -11.83
N HIS A 331 6.41 -13.90 -11.64
CA HIS A 331 7.70 -14.33 -12.17
C HIS A 331 8.56 -14.88 -11.06
N ILE A 332 8.96 -16.14 -11.20
CA ILE A 332 9.79 -16.84 -10.24
C ILE A 332 11.08 -17.29 -10.91
N ALA A 333 12.21 -17.05 -10.24
CA ALA A 333 13.50 -17.62 -10.62
C ALA A 333 14.10 -18.35 -9.43
N ALA A 334 14.75 -19.47 -9.72
CA ALA A 334 15.36 -20.32 -8.70
C ALA A 334 16.57 -21.08 -9.27
N VAL A 335 17.37 -21.61 -8.36
CA VAL A 335 18.54 -22.45 -8.66
C VAL A 335 18.43 -23.73 -7.83
N ASP A 336 18.54 -24.88 -8.49
CA ASP A 336 18.73 -26.16 -7.79
C ASP A 336 20.16 -26.22 -7.24
N ASP A 337 20.32 -26.47 -5.95
CA ASP A 337 21.61 -26.53 -5.28
C ASP A 337 22.44 -27.74 -5.78
N THR A 338 21.80 -28.90 -5.96
CA THR A 338 22.52 -30.16 -6.22
C THR A 338 23.24 -30.19 -7.57
N THR A 339 22.64 -29.59 -8.59
CA THR A 339 23.14 -29.53 -9.97
C THR A 339 23.62 -28.13 -10.36
N SER A 340 23.33 -27.11 -9.54
CA SER A 340 23.54 -25.69 -9.85
C SER A 340 22.78 -25.23 -11.11
N THR A 341 21.66 -25.88 -11.43
CA THR A 341 20.83 -25.53 -12.59
C THR A 341 19.90 -24.38 -12.24
N GLY A 342 20.10 -23.22 -12.87
CA GLY A 342 19.18 -22.08 -12.79
C GLY A 342 17.98 -22.23 -13.72
N ALA A 343 16.82 -21.80 -13.27
CA ALA A 343 15.57 -21.82 -14.01
C ALA A 343 14.68 -20.61 -13.66
N SER A 344 13.78 -20.27 -14.58
CA SER A 344 12.73 -19.28 -14.34
C SER A 344 11.42 -19.70 -14.97
N THR A 345 10.32 -19.24 -14.38
CA THR A 345 8.97 -19.53 -14.82
C THR A 345 8.06 -18.32 -14.64
N VAL A 346 6.97 -18.31 -15.40
CA VAL A 346 5.82 -17.44 -15.18
C VAL A 346 4.64 -18.29 -14.72
N LEU A 347 3.94 -17.82 -13.70
CA LEU A 347 2.70 -18.36 -13.18
C LEU A 347 1.61 -17.30 -13.38
N ALA A 348 0.51 -17.65 -14.04
CA ALA A 348 -0.69 -16.85 -13.95
C ALA A 348 -1.54 -17.47 -12.84
N THR A 349 -1.83 -16.70 -11.80
CA THR A 349 -2.76 -17.07 -10.76
C THR A 349 -4.17 -17.03 -11.34
N PRO A 350 -5.07 -17.93 -10.91
CA PRO A 350 -6.48 -17.71 -11.17
C PRO A 350 -6.89 -16.41 -10.45
N GLU A 351 -7.80 -15.62 -11.05
CA GLU A 351 -8.60 -14.65 -10.29
C GLU A 351 -9.41 -15.44 -9.25
N THR A 352 -8.79 -15.73 -8.12
CA THR A 352 -9.42 -16.43 -7.01
C THR A 352 -9.01 -15.71 -5.75
N SER A 353 -9.77 -14.68 -5.40
CA SER A 353 -9.94 -14.30 -4.01
C SER A 353 -10.35 -15.55 -3.24
N THR A 354 -9.46 -16.04 -2.36
CA THR A 354 -9.93 -16.99 -1.35
C THR A 354 -10.76 -16.19 -0.38
N ASP A 355 -12.07 -16.25 -0.61
CA ASP A 355 -13.16 -15.78 0.25
C ASP A 355 -12.83 -16.11 1.72
N SER A 356 -12.26 -15.13 2.42
CA SER A 356 -12.03 -15.24 3.85
C SER A 356 -13.37 -15.05 4.52
N THR A 357 -14.11 -16.13 4.73
CA THR A 357 -15.40 -16.14 5.45
C THR A 357 -15.22 -15.93 6.95
N GLY A 358 -14.42 -14.94 7.33
CA GLY A 358 -14.23 -14.47 8.68
C GLY A 358 -14.16 -12.95 8.64
N GLY A 359 -15.20 -12.32 8.10
CA GLY A 359 -15.40 -10.87 8.26
C GLY A 359 -15.88 -10.61 9.68
N ASP A 360 -15.27 -9.64 10.36
CA ASP A 360 -15.91 -8.99 11.52
C ASP A 360 -17.05 -8.05 11.06
N ASP A 361 -17.25 -7.93 9.74
CA ASP A 361 -18.28 -7.14 9.05
C ASP A 361 -19.45 -7.98 8.54
N ASP A 362 -19.52 -9.26 8.90
CA ASP A 362 -20.78 -10.00 8.72
C ASP A 362 -21.84 -9.37 9.65
N ASP A 363 -23.04 -9.05 9.11
CA ASP A 363 -24.18 -8.55 9.89
C ASP A 363 -24.39 -9.45 11.14
N PRO A 364 -24.05 -8.98 12.35
CA PRO A 364 -23.78 -9.87 13.47
C PRO A 364 -25.05 -10.61 13.86
N THR A 365 -24.91 -11.89 14.22
CA THR A 365 -26.09 -12.68 14.61
C THR A 365 -26.58 -12.29 16.00
N VAL A 366 -27.76 -11.67 16.09
CA VAL A 366 -28.45 -11.32 17.34
C VAL A 366 -29.64 -12.26 17.56
N ALA A 367 -29.61 -13.02 18.67
CA ALA A 367 -30.66 -13.96 19.03
C ALA A 367 -30.97 -15.05 17.95
N GLY A 368 -29.97 -15.43 17.16
CA GLY A 368 -30.09 -16.51 16.16
C GLY A 368 -30.59 -16.08 14.77
N GLN A 369 -30.68 -14.77 14.52
CA GLN A 369 -30.93 -14.14 13.22
C GLN A 369 -29.94 -12.98 13.01
N SER A 370 -29.79 -12.46 11.79
CA SER A 370 -28.89 -11.33 11.52
C SER A 370 -29.39 -10.04 12.22
N GLU A 371 -28.49 -9.13 12.59
CA GLU A 371 -28.81 -7.89 13.31
C GLU A 371 -29.78 -7.00 12.51
N THR A 372 -29.61 -6.86 11.19
CA THR A 372 -30.57 -6.16 10.31
C THR A 372 -31.98 -6.74 10.43
N ASN A 373 -32.12 -8.07 10.39
CA ASN A 373 -33.42 -8.74 10.52
C ASN A 373 -33.99 -8.58 11.94
N TYR A 374 -33.14 -8.63 12.96
CA TYR A 374 -33.55 -8.39 14.35
C TYR A 374 -34.12 -6.98 14.52
N ILE A 375 -33.44 -5.96 13.99
CA ILE A 375 -33.87 -4.55 14.02
C ILE A 375 -35.18 -4.37 13.26
N GLY A 376 -35.30 -4.96 12.05
CA GLY A 376 -36.53 -4.89 11.25
C GLY A 376 -37.76 -5.48 11.94
N ASN A 377 -37.56 -6.48 12.81
CA ASN A 377 -38.64 -7.16 13.53
C ASN A 377 -38.99 -6.50 14.88
N GLU A 378 -37.99 -6.07 15.65
CA GLU A 378 -38.17 -5.57 17.03
C GLU A 378 -38.23 -4.03 17.12
N GLY A 379 -37.70 -3.33 16.10
CA GLY A 379 -37.52 -1.88 16.08
C GLY A 379 -36.41 -1.42 17.03
N VAL A 380 -35.58 -0.48 16.56
CA VAL A 380 -34.56 0.18 17.38
C VAL A 380 -34.71 1.69 17.27
N ALA A 381 -34.47 2.39 18.38
CA ALA A 381 -34.42 3.84 18.38
C ALA A 381 -33.13 4.30 17.68
N VAL A 382 -33.27 4.66 16.40
CA VAL A 382 -32.25 5.39 15.64
C VAL A 382 -31.96 6.67 16.42
N GLN A 383 -30.71 6.87 16.81
CA GLN A 383 -30.27 8.12 17.43
C GLN A 383 -29.68 9.00 16.34
N SER A 384 -30.00 10.29 16.35
CA SER A 384 -29.33 11.29 15.53
C SER A 384 -28.13 11.83 16.29
N GLU A 385 -26.90 11.48 15.91
CA GLU A 385 -25.63 12.03 16.43
C GLU A 385 -24.45 11.50 15.57
N PRO A 386 -23.33 12.23 15.55
CA PRO A 386 -22.95 13.16 14.48
C PRO A 386 -22.58 12.41 13.19
N ASP A 387 -22.80 13.03 12.02
CA ASP A 387 -22.08 12.65 10.80
C ASP A 387 -20.58 12.56 11.15
N TYR A 388 -19.87 11.57 10.63
CA TYR A 388 -18.41 11.61 10.63
C TYR A 388 -17.96 12.90 9.92
N ASP A 389 -17.58 13.91 10.70
CA ASP A 389 -17.06 15.17 10.19
C ASP A 389 -15.53 15.09 10.28
N SER A 390 -14.94 14.63 9.18
CA SER A 390 -13.48 14.57 9.03
C SER A 390 -12.87 15.92 9.40
N THR A 391 -11.73 15.86 10.07
CA THR A 391 -10.93 17.05 10.37
C THR A 391 -10.15 17.55 9.15
N CYS A 392 -10.15 16.82 8.04
CA CYS A 392 -9.48 17.22 6.81
C CYS A 392 -10.17 18.40 6.12
N LEU A 393 -9.38 19.36 5.65
CA LEU A 393 -9.88 20.64 5.11
C LEU A 393 -10.54 20.55 3.74
N VAL A 394 -10.26 19.51 2.96
CA VAL A 394 -10.90 19.23 1.67
C VAL A 394 -11.71 17.96 1.83
N LYS A 395 -12.91 17.90 1.26
CA LYS A 395 -13.78 16.74 1.42
C LYS A 395 -13.50 15.71 0.32
N ARG A 396 -13.50 14.43 0.68
CA ARG A 396 -13.59 13.33 -0.28
C ARG A 396 -15.01 13.31 -0.86
N LEU A 397 -15.18 12.83 -2.10
CA LEU A 397 -16.48 12.74 -2.78
C LEU A 397 -17.18 14.10 -2.95
N ASP A 398 -16.44 15.20 -2.92
CA ASP A 398 -16.96 16.50 -3.33
C ASP A 398 -16.74 16.64 -4.86
N PRO A 399 -17.82 16.75 -5.67
CA PRO A 399 -17.69 16.94 -7.11
C PRO A 399 -16.92 18.21 -7.52
N HIS A 400 -16.87 19.22 -6.64
CA HIS A 400 -16.09 20.44 -6.85
C HIS A 400 -14.61 20.29 -6.46
N ALA A 401 -14.20 19.13 -5.93
CA ALA A 401 -12.83 18.82 -5.57
C ALA A 401 -12.21 17.75 -6.49
N GLN A 402 -12.77 17.52 -7.68
CA GLN A 402 -12.19 16.61 -8.66
C GLN A 402 -10.81 17.07 -9.14
N VAL A 403 -9.93 16.09 -9.30
CA VAL A 403 -8.50 16.32 -9.50
C VAL A 403 -8.07 15.70 -10.81
N LEU A 404 -7.64 16.53 -11.77
CA LEU A 404 -7.12 16.06 -13.05
C LEU A 404 -5.72 15.46 -12.86
N GLN A 405 -5.56 14.17 -13.13
CA GLN A 405 -4.29 13.47 -12.96
C GLN A 405 -3.25 13.93 -14.00
N PRO A 406 -2.08 14.45 -13.59
CA PRO A 406 -1.01 14.85 -14.51
C PRO A 406 -0.30 13.64 -15.13
N ASN A 407 0.40 13.88 -16.24
CA ASN A 407 1.40 12.96 -16.77
C ASN A 407 2.80 13.30 -16.19
N ALA A 408 3.74 12.37 -16.29
CA ALA A 408 5.08 12.52 -15.72
C ALA A 408 5.83 13.78 -16.22
N ALA A 409 5.66 14.14 -17.50
CA ALA A 409 6.26 15.35 -18.07
C ALA A 409 5.81 16.65 -17.37
N ARG A 410 4.53 16.73 -16.97
CA ARG A 410 4.00 17.85 -16.20
C ARG A 410 4.57 17.88 -14.78
N VAL A 411 4.71 16.72 -14.14
CA VAL A 411 5.33 16.60 -12.82
C VAL A 411 6.78 17.07 -12.88
N GLU A 412 7.56 16.59 -13.88
CA GLU A 412 8.95 16.99 -14.05
C GLU A 412 9.11 18.49 -14.27
N TRP A 413 8.30 19.05 -15.17
CA TRP A 413 8.27 20.49 -15.41
C TRP A 413 7.91 21.29 -14.15
N ALA A 414 6.89 20.89 -13.40
CA ALA A 414 6.46 21.64 -12.22
C ALA A 414 7.54 21.65 -11.15
N THR A 415 8.17 20.50 -10.87
CA THR A 415 9.26 20.43 -9.89
C THR A 415 10.50 21.21 -10.33
N ASP A 416 10.93 21.07 -11.60
CA ASP A 416 12.09 21.81 -12.15
C ASP A 416 11.92 23.34 -11.97
N LEU A 417 10.69 23.84 -12.10
CA LEU A 417 10.40 25.25 -11.89
C LEU A 417 10.23 25.59 -10.40
N ALA A 418 9.53 24.75 -9.62
CA ALA A 418 9.22 25.00 -8.21
C ALA A 418 10.49 25.09 -7.37
N VAL A 419 11.48 24.21 -7.57
CA VAL A 419 12.74 24.24 -6.78
C VAL A 419 13.59 25.50 -7.02
N HIS A 420 13.26 26.29 -8.05
CA HIS A 420 13.91 27.56 -8.41
C HIS A 420 13.01 28.79 -8.23
N ASP A 421 11.86 28.68 -7.55
CA ASP A 421 10.87 29.77 -7.39
C ASP A 421 10.35 30.32 -8.74
N ALA A 422 10.32 29.46 -9.77
CA ALA A 422 10.01 29.81 -11.14
C ALA A 422 8.62 29.33 -11.61
N LEU A 423 7.88 28.55 -10.80
CA LEU A 423 6.54 28.02 -11.07
C LEU A 423 5.46 29.10 -10.87
N THR A 424 5.61 30.17 -11.64
CA THR A 424 4.80 31.40 -11.57
C THR A 424 3.67 31.43 -12.60
N ILE A 425 3.31 30.26 -13.14
CA ILE A 425 2.18 30.13 -14.07
C ILE A 425 0.88 30.62 -13.40
N SER A 426 0.11 31.42 -14.13
CA SER A 426 -1.15 31.96 -13.64
C SER A 426 -2.26 30.93 -13.80
N ARG A 427 -2.70 30.32 -12.69
CA ARG A 427 -3.96 29.57 -12.65
C ARG A 427 -5.12 30.56 -12.70
N PRO A 428 -6.05 30.46 -13.67
CA PRO A 428 -7.20 31.34 -13.74
C PRO A 428 -8.17 31.08 -12.57
N SER A 429 -9.15 31.97 -12.40
CA SER A 429 -10.27 31.69 -11.50
C SER A 429 -11.01 30.45 -11.98
N ASN A 430 -11.43 29.61 -11.03
CA ASN A 430 -12.11 28.33 -11.28
C ASN A 430 -11.28 27.37 -12.14
N PHE A 431 -9.95 27.34 -11.96
CA PHE A 431 -9.08 26.37 -12.62
C PHE A 431 -9.56 24.94 -12.33
N ASN A 432 -9.77 24.13 -13.38
CA ASN A 432 -10.34 22.78 -13.32
C ASN A 432 -11.63 22.64 -12.48
N ALA A 433 -12.50 23.66 -12.52
CA ALA A 433 -13.76 23.69 -11.77
C ALA A 433 -13.64 23.63 -10.23
N ALA A 434 -12.46 23.88 -9.67
CA ALA A 434 -12.21 23.81 -8.22
C ALA A 434 -12.79 25.00 -7.39
N GLY A 435 -13.53 25.91 -8.01
CA GLY A 435 -14.19 27.05 -7.34
C GLY A 435 -13.25 28.16 -6.84
N GLN A 436 -11.94 28.04 -7.04
CA GLN A 436 -10.95 28.95 -6.44
C GLN A 436 -10.75 30.27 -7.19
N PRO A 437 -10.37 31.38 -6.51
CA PRO A 437 -9.83 32.58 -7.15
C PRO A 437 -8.53 32.27 -7.93
N ALA A 438 -8.14 33.17 -8.85
CA ALA A 438 -6.85 33.04 -9.56
C ALA A 438 -5.64 33.12 -8.61
N TYR A 439 -4.60 32.33 -8.90
CA TYR A 439 -3.35 32.29 -8.13
C TYR A 439 -2.17 31.82 -8.98
N THR A 440 -0.97 31.81 -8.40
CA THR A 440 0.23 31.17 -8.95
C THR A 440 0.79 30.22 -7.90
N PRO A 441 1.23 28.99 -8.25
CA PRO A 441 1.76 28.02 -7.28
C PRO A 441 2.82 28.59 -6.33
N ASP A 442 3.94 29.11 -6.82
CA ASP A 442 5.01 29.68 -5.96
C ASP A 442 4.60 31.00 -5.29
N GLY A 443 3.61 31.71 -5.85
CA GLY A 443 3.05 32.88 -5.17
C GLY A 443 2.22 32.51 -3.94
N MET A 444 1.65 31.30 -3.91
CA MET A 444 0.88 30.75 -2.79
C MET A 444 1.76 29.98 -1.81
N PHE A 445 2.72 29.21 -2.34
CA PHE A 445 3.66 28.38 -1.60
C PHE A 445 5.10 28.72 -2.04
N PRO A 446 5.64 29.88 -1.61
CA PRO A 446 6.97 30.31 -2.03
C PRO A 446 8.06 29.36 -1.52
N THR A 447 9.13 29.25 -2.29
CA THR A 447 10.32 28.51 -1.87
C THR A 447 11.01 29.15 -0.67
N GLU A 448 11.69 28.33 0.13
CA GLU A 448 12.46 28.80 1.27
C GLU A 448 13.87 29.25 0.86
N PHE A 449 14.37 30.32 1.48
CA PHE A 449 15.80 30.63 1.40
C PHE A 449 16.58 29.60 2.23
N LEU A 450 17.36 28.75 1.56
CA LEU A 450 18.09 27.66 2.20
C LEU A 450 19.26 28.19 3.03
N GLN A 451 19.33 27.77 4.30
CA GLN A 451 20.42 28.11 5.19
C GLN A 451 21.66 27.24 4.92
N PRO A 452 22.87 27.76 5.19
CA PRO A 452 23.16 29.12 5.66
C PRO A 452 23.26 30.18 4.54
N ASP A 453 23.60 29.77 3.32
CA ASP A 453 24.13 30.68 2.29
C ASP A 453 23.29 30.72 0.99
N GLY A 454 22.14 30.08 0.96
CA GLY A 454 21.31 29.86 -0.24
C GLY A 454 21.61 28.53 -0.92
N GLY A 455 21.28 28.44 -2.21
CA GLY A 455 21.37 27.22 -3.02
C GLY A 455 19.99 26.75 -3.48
N THR A 456 19.92 25.57 -4.08
CA THR A 456 18.68 25.01 -4.63
C THR A 456 18.47 23.58 -4.15
N ILE A 457 17.21 23.20 -3.91
CA ILE A 457 16.85 21.78 -3.77
C ILE A 457 17.04 21.14 -5.16
N PRO A 458 17.91 20.13 -5.35
CA PRO A 458 18.01 19.48 -6.65
C PRO A 458 16.67 18.85 -7.01
N ALA A 459 16.16 19.13 -8.22
CA ALA A 459 14.86 18.61 -8.68
C ALA A 459 14.70 17.09 -8.44
N GLN A 460 15.78 16.31 -8.58
CA GLN A 460 15.79 14.86 -8.36
C GLN A 460 15.50 14.42 -6.92
N VAL A 461 15.82 15.24 -5.91
CA VAL A 461 15.45 14.97 -4.51
C VAL A 461 13.93 15.01 -4.39
N MET A 462 13.31 16.06 -4.91
CA MET A 462 11.85 16.21 -4.89
C MET A 462 11.18 15.16 -5.80
N MET A 463 11.76 14.79 -6.95
CA MET A 463 11.25 13.65 -7.74
C MET A 463 11.22 12.35 -6.97
N GLY A 464 12.28 12.07 -6.19
CA GLY A 464 12.33 10.91 -5.33
C GLY A 464 11.23 10.93 -4.27
N VAL A 465 10.94 12.10 -3.66
CA VAL A 465 9.80 12.30 -2.75
C VAL A 465 8.50 11.97 -3.47
N LEU A 466 8.21 12.60 -4.61
CA LEU A 466 6.96 12.39 -5.36
C LEU A 466 6.78 10.94 -5.83
N ALA A 467 7.88 10.25 -6.17
CA ALA A 467 7.87 8.85 -6.56
C ALA A 467 7.54 7.94 -5.38
N GLN A 468 8.10 8.21 -4.20
CA GLN A 468 7.89 7.44 -2.98
C GLN A 468 6.52 7.68 -2.33
N GLU A 469 6.06 8.93 -2.34
CA GLU A 469 4.82 9.34 -1.65
C GLU A 469 3.57 8.88 -2.38
N SER A 470 3.56 9.01 -3.70
CA SER A 470 2.32 8.87 -4.47
C SER A 470 2.49 8.17 -5.81
N ASN A 471 3.70 7.75 -6.20
CA ASN A 471 3.96 7.26 -7.56
C ASN A 471 3.45 8.27 -8.63
N PHE A 472 3.68 9.57 -8.36
CA PHE A 472 3.26 10.72 -9.17
C PHE A 472 1.73 10.91 -9.28
N LYS A 473 0.94 10.39 -8.34
CA LYS A 473 -0.52 10.55 -8.28
C LYS A 473 -0.92 11.81 -7.52
N GLN A 474 -1.67 12.68 -8.17
CA GLN A 474 -2.35 13.82 -7.53
C GLN A 474 -3.82 13.49 -7.27
N ALA A 475 -4.45 12.80 -8.23
CA ALA A 475 -5.77 12.19 -8.07
C ALA A 475 -5.64 10.79 -7.48
N SER A 476 -6.76 10.21 -7.03
CA SER A 476 -6.81 8.86 -6.47
C SER A 476 -6.21 7.80 -7.40
N TRP A 477 -5.90 6.63 -6.84
CA TRP A 477 -5.26 5.53 -7.57
C TRP A 477 -6.04 5.08 -8.81
N HIS A 478 -7.36 5.31 -8.84
CA HIS A 478 -8.27 4.98 -9.92
C HIS A 478 -8.14 5.87 -11.16
N ALA A 479 -7.64 7.10 -11.02
CA ALA A 479 -7.50 8.03 -12.14
C ALA A 479 -6.14 7.87 -12.86
N VAL A 480 -6.14 7.71 -14.17
CA VAL A 480 -4.90 7.70 -14.99
C VAL A 480 -4.63 9.08 -15.58
N PRO A 481 -3.41 9.36 -16.09
CA PRO A 481 -3.14 10.64 -16.72
C PRO A 481 -4.20 10.96 -17.77
N GLY A 482 -4.87 12.10 -17.63
CA GLY A 482 -6.05 12.43 -18.45
C GLY A 482 -7.33 12.52 -17.64
N ASP A 483 -7.58 11.58 -16.73
CA ASP A 483 -8.83 11.50 -15.99
C ASP A 483 -8.81 12.41 -14.76
N SER A 484 -10.01 12.83 -14.33
CA SER A 484 -10.19 13.34 -12.98
C SER A 484 -10.64 12.26 -12.02
N GLY A 485 -10.48 12.49 -10.72
CA GLY A 485 -11.06 11.64 -9.68
C GLY A 485 -11.02 12.36 -8.34
N ASP A 486 -11.30 11.64 -7.25
CA ASP A 486 -11.06 12.16 -5.90
C ASP A 486 -9.61 12.64 -5.75
N PRO A 487 -9.34 13.64 -4.89
CA PRO A 487 -7.98 13.93 -4.46
C PRO A 487 -7.33 12.66 -3.89
N LEU A 488 -6.06 12.43 -4.21
CA LEU A 488 -5.29 11.46 -3.44
C LEU A 488 -5.19 11.98 -2.02
N VAL A 489 -5.65 11.18 -1.06
CA VAL A 489 -5.63 11.52 0.36
C VAL A 489 -5.13 10.31 1.15
N GLY A 490 -4.37 10.55 2.22
CA GLY A 490 -4.02 9.56 3.23
C GLY A 490 -5.26 9.11 4.02
N ASP A 491 -5.08 8.63 5.25
CA ASP A 491 -6.20 8.18 6.08
C ASP A 491 -7.18 9.36 6.39
N TYR A 492 -8.24 9.45 5.57
CA TYR A 492 -9.29 10.46 5.66
C TYR A 492 -10.29 10.15 6.77
N TYR A 493 -10.46 8.86 7.08
CA TYR A 493 -11.47 8.36 8.01
C TYR A 493 -10.91 8.12 9.42
N GLY A 494 -9.59 8.21 9.62
CA GLY A 494 -8.94 7.95 10.90
C GLY A 494 -9.14 6.51 11.37
N ASN A 495 -9.30 5.59 10.43
CA ASN A 495 -9.56 4.18 10.67
C ASN A 495 -8.28 3.33 10.64
N GLN A 496 -7.10 3.97 10.76
CA GLN A 496 -5.79 3.31 10.83
C GLN A 496 -5.53 2.42 9.61
N ASP A 497 -5.96 2.88 8.44
CA ASP A 497 -5.86 2.17 7.16
C ASP A 497 -6.59 0.81 7.16
N SER A 498 -7.64 0.71 7.99
CA SER A 498 -8.54 -0.43 8.04
C SER A 498 -9.95 0.04 7.73
N ILE A 499 -10.55 -0.41 6.64
CA ILE A 499 -11.96 -0.11 6.36
C ILE A 499 -12.93 -0.67 7.41
N HIS A 500 -12.46 -1.64 8.19
CA HIS A 500 -13.26 -2.38 9.17
C HIS A 500 -13.24 -1.67 10.53
N GLU A 501 -12.26 -0.79 10.76
CA GLU A 501 -12.28 0.06 11.94
C GLU A 501 -13.27 1.22 11.71
N TYR A 502 -14.07 1.50 12.74
CA TYR A 502 -14.99 2.62 12.68
C TYR A 502 -14.21 3.93 12.50
N PRO A 503 -14.63 4.81 11.58
CA PRO A 503 -14.01 6.11 11.39
C PRO A 503 -13.87 6.91 12.69
N ASN A 504 -12.72 7.55 12.88
CA ASN A 504 -12.38 8.33 14.06
C ASN A 504 -11.68 9.65 13.66
N PRO A 505 -12.41 10.79 13.68
CA PRO A 505 -11.90 12.09 13.24
C PRO A 505 -10.63 12.57 13.95
N SER A 506 -10.34 12.00 15.14
CA SER A 506 -9.14 12.35 15.92
C SER A 506 -7.86 11.71 15.40
N GLN A 507 -7.99 10.72 14.51
CA GLN A 507 -6.88 9.96 13.93
C GLN A 507 -6.63 10.31 12.46
N ASP A 508 -7.41 11.21 11.85
CA ASP A 508 -7.25 11.59 10.45
C ASP A 508 -5.84 12.13 10.19
N ASP A 509 -5.18 11.55 9.19
CA ASP A 509 -3.88 12.00 8.74
C ASP A 509 -4.03 13.28 7.91
N CYS A 510 -4.91 13.25 6.89
CA CYS A 510 -5.14 14.36 5.96
C CYS A 510 -3.92 14.75 5.10
N GLY A 511 -3.04 13.81 4.73
CA GLY A 511 -2.03 14.02 3.69
C GLY A 511 -2.66 14.09 2.29
N TYR A 512 -2.44 15.16 1.53
CA TYR A 512 -3.06 15.33 0.20
C TYR A 512 -2.06 15.34 -0.96
N GLY A 513 -2.45 14.72 -2.06
CA GLY A 513 -1.87 14.87 -3.39
C GLY A 513 -0.47 14.27 -3.56
N ILE A 514 0.21 14.74 -4.61
CA ILE A 514 1.41 14.11 -5.16
C ILE A 514 2.62 14.14 -4.24
N ALA A 515 2.71 15.13 -3.35
CA ALA A 515 3.74 15.26 -2.32
C ALA A 515 3.24 14.86 -0.92
N GLN A 516 2.02 14.30 -0.80
CA GLN A 516 1.37 13.93 0.47
C GLN A 516 1.48 15.04 1.53
N VAL A 517 0.98 16.24 1.18
CA VAL A 517 1.06 17.42 2.05
C VAL A 517 0.08 17.27 3.21
N THR A 518 0.58 16.97 4.39
CA THR A 518 -0.23 16.89 5.64
C THR A 518 -0.21 18.20 6.42
N ALA A 519 0.92 18.91 6.42
CA ALA A 519 1.09 20.15 7.19
C ALA A 519 0.07 21.22 6.75
N GLY A 520 -0.77 21.66 7.69
CA GLY A 520 -1.81 22.65 7.45
C GLY A 520 -3.11 22.09 6.85
N MET A 521 -3.21 20.80 6.52
CA MET A 521 -4.40 20.21 5.88
C MET A 521 -5.46 19.68 6.86
N ASN A 522 -5.15 19.65 8.16
CA ASN A 522 -6.05 19.20 9.22
C ASN A 522 -6.50 20.39 10.09
N SER A 523 -7.82 20.61 10.17
CA SER A 523 -8.45 21.72 10.91
C SER A 523 -8.27 21.66 12.43
N ALA A 524 -7.99 20.48 12.99
CA ALA A 524 -7.76 20.26 14.40
C ALA A 524 -6.29 20.44 14.82
N LYS A 525 -5.35 20.55 13.85
CA LYS A 525 -3.92 20.76 14.11
C LYS A 525 -3.58 22.26 14.11
N PRO A 526 -2.44 22.67 14.70
CA PRO A 526 -1.99 24.06 14.67
C PRO A 526 -1.76 24.59 13.24
N ASP A 527 -1.96 25.89 13.06
CA ASP A 527 -1.70 26.62 11.81
C ASP A 527 -2.34 26.01 10.54
N PRO A 528 -3.66 25.72 10.55
CA PRO A 528 -4.34 25.17 9.38
C PRO A 528 -4.31 26.16 8.21
N PHE A 529 -4.22 25.63 6.99
CA PHE A 529 -4.34 26.40 5.77
C PHE A 529 -5.71 27.06 5.67
N ASN A 530 -5.75 28.20 4.97
CA ASN A 530 -7.03 28.76 4.57
C ASN A 530 -7.66 27.90 3.46
N ALA A 531 -8.96 28.08 3.22
CA ALA A 531 -9.71 27.28 2.25
C ALA A 531 -9.10 27.28 0.82
N GLN A 532 -8.54 28.40 0.37
CA GLN A 532 -7.93 28.49 -0.96
C GLN A 532 -6.62 27.69 -1.03
N GLN A 533 -5.78 27.78 0.01
CA GLN A 533 -4.54 27.01 0.10
C GLN A 533 -4.84 25.50 0.15
N ALA A 534 -5.76 25.08 1.02
CA ALA A 534 -6.11 23.67 1.16
C ALA A 534 -6.69 23.09 -0.14
N SER A 535 -7.61 23.83 -0.80
CA SER A 535 -8.16 23.40 -2.09
C SER A 535 -7.09 23.37 -3.18
N ALA A 536 -6.17 24.33 -3.25
CA ALA A 536 -5.08 24.30 -4.24
C ALA A 536 -4.15 23.09 -4.04
N VAL A 537 -3.78 22.78 -2.78
CA VAL A 537 -2.98 21.59 -2.44
C VAL A 537 -3.69 20.29 -2.87
N ALA A 538 -4.99 20.19 -2.67
CA ALA A 538 -5.75 19.00 -3.03
C ALA A 538 -5.99 18.87 -4.55
N THR A 539 -6.22 19.99 -5.26
CA THR A 539 -6.77 19.96 -6.64
C THR A 539 -5.79 20.37 -7.75
N ASP A 540 -4.64 20.97 -7.44
CA ASP A 540 -3.61 21.36 -8.42
C ASP A 540 -2.25 20.72 -8.08
N TYR A 541 -1.81 19.78 -8.93
CA TYR A 541 -0.52 19.11 -8.79
C TYR A 541 0.65 20.10 -8.69
N ALA A 542 0.59 21.24 -9.40
CA ALA A 542 1.65 22.24 -9.39
C ALA A 542 1.72 22.98 -8.04
N ALA A 543 0.56 23.29 -7.45
CA ALA A 543 0.48 23.90 -6.12
C ALA A 543 0.90 22.93 -5.02
N ASN A 544 0.52 21.65 -5.15
CA ASN A 544 0.94 20.58 -4.24
C ASN A 544 2.46 20.39 -4.25
N ILE A 545 3.09 20.33 -5.43
CA ILE A 545 4.55 20.25 -5.56
C ILE A 545 5.24 21.47 -4.94
N ALA A 546 4.74 22.68 -5.18
CA ALA A 546 5.28 23.90 -4.57
C ALA A 546 5.18 23.87 -3.03
N ALA A 547 4.07 23.39 -2.48
CA ALA A 547 3.90 23.19 -1.04
C ALA A 547 4.89 22.14 -0.49
N GLY A 548 5.08 21.02 -1.17
CA GLY A 548 6.08 20.00 -0.80
C GLY A 548 7.51 20.52 -0.83
N VAL A 549 7.89 21.28 -1.87
CA VAL A 549 9.20 21.96 -1.96
C VAL A 549 9.40 22.92 -0.80
N GLN A 550 8.38 23.71 -0.44
CA GLN A 550 8.44 24.60 0.71
C GLN A 550 8.63 23.83 2.02
N ILE A 551 7.90 22.72 2.23
CA ILE A 551 8.05 21.87 3.42
C ILE A 551 9.47 21.31 3.51
N LEU A 552 9.99 20.75 2.43
CA LEU A 552 11.34 20.20 2.39
C LEU A 552 12.41 21.27 2.68
N GLY A 553 12.25 22.49 2.14
CA GLY A 553 13.11 23.63 2.45
C GLY A 553 13.03 24.07 3.92
N LYS A 554 11.85 24.06 4.53
CA LYS A 554 11.67 24.34 5.97
C LYS A 554 12.37 23.27 6.82
N THR A 555 12.22 22.00 6.45
CA THR A 555 12.87 20.86 7.13
C THR A 555 14.39 20.98 7.07
N TRP A 556 14.94 21.29 5.89
CA TRP A 556 16.37 21.60 5.74
C TRP A 556 16.81 22.73 6.69
N ASN A 557 16.10 23.84 6.69
CA ASN A 557 16.43 25.00 7.53
C ASN A 557 16.34 24.68 9.03
N GLN A 558 15.39 23.85 9.46
CA GLN A 558 15.31 23.37 10.83
C GLN A 558 16.56 22.55 11.20
N LEU A 559 16.98 21.61 10.36
CA LEU A 559 18.19 20.80 10.59
C LEU A 559 19.46 21.66 10.63
N GLN A 560 19.60 22.61 9.71
CA GLN A 560 20.74 23.54 9.69
C GLN A 560 20.80 24.39 10.98
N SER A 561 19.64 24.79 11.53
CA SER A 561 19.59 25.53 12.80
C SER A 561 20.07 24.73 14.01
N LEU A 562 20.01 23.40 13.90
CA LEU A 562 20.52 22.44 14.90
C LEU A 562 21.97 22.05 14.64
N GLY A 563 22.58 22.46 13.52
CA GLY A 563 23.91 22.02 13.10
C GLY A 563 23.93 20.58 12.57
N MET A 564 22.78 20.05 12.19
CA MET A 564 22.62 18.72 11.62
C MET A 564 22.81 18.79 10.12
N THR A 565 23.97 18.33 9.64
CA THR A 565 24.33 18.35 8.23
C THR A 565 24.82 17.00 7.76
N VAL A 566 24.70 16.75 6.46
CA VAL A 566 25.31 15.62 5.77
C VAL A 566 26.47 16.12 4.92
N ASN A 567 27.62 15.44 5.00
CA ASN A 567 28.88 15.81 4.36
C ASN A 567 29.29 17.28 4.63
N ASN A 568 29.31 18.14 3.61
CA ASN A 568 29.57 19.58 3.77
C ASN A 568 28.31 20.42 4.03
N GLY A 569 27.12 19.83 4.01
CA GLY A 569 25.86 20.54 4.21
C GLY A 569 25.53 21.52 3.09
N ASP A 570 26.05 21.29 1.88
CA ASP A 570 25.77 22.11 0.70
C ASP A 570 24.51 21.59 0.00
N PRO A 571 23.43 22.40 -0.12
CA PRO A 571 22.15 21.95 -0.65
C PRO A 571 22.20 21.58 -2.13
N ASP A 572 23.22 22.00 -2.89
CA ASP A 572 23.30 21.71 -4.33
C ASP A 572 23.61 20.23 -4.64
N TYR A 573 23.97 19.43 -3.63
CA TYR A 573 24.26 17.99 -3.76
C TYR A 573 23.10 17.11 -3.27
N VAL A 574 22.67 16.16 -4.10
CA VAL A 574 21.56 15.23 -3.83
C VAL A 574 21.77 14.47 -2.53
N GLU A 575 22.95 13.91 -2.32
CA GLU A 575 23.27 13.06 -1.16
C GLU A 575 23.17 13.81 0.18
N ASN A 576 23.30 15.14 0.18
CA ASN A 576 23.24 15.95 1.39
C ASN A 576 21.82 16.11 1.96
N TRP A 577 20.79 15.77 1.18
CA TRP A 577 19.39 15.88 1.60
C TRP A 577 18.90 14.73 2.50
N PHE A 578 19.73 13.71 2.75
CA PHE A 578 19.35 12.50 3.48
C PHE A 578 18.61 12.76 4.80
N MET A 579 19.14 13.63 5.68
CA MET A 579 18.48 13.98 6.94
C MET A 579 17.18 14.79 6.75
N ALA A 580 17.11 15.63 5.71
CA ALA A 580 15.91 16.40 5.41
C ALA A 580 14.79 15.51 4.90
N LEU A 581 15.10 14.41 4.20
CA LEU A 581 14.14 13.40 3.79
C LEU A 581 13.60 12.61 4.99
N TRP A 582 14.46 12.22 5.93
CA TRP A 582 14.04 11.63 7.20
C TRP A 582 13.07 12.57 7.94
N GLY A 583 13.42 13.86 8.05
CA GLY A 583 12.55 14.86 8.66
C GLY A 583 11.30 15.22 7.86
N TYR A 584 11.24 14.94 6.56
CA TYR A 584 10.04 15.15 5.74
C TYR A 584 8.94 14.15 6.12
N ASN A 585 9.32 12.89 6.37
CA ASN A 585 8.39 11.83 6.77
C ASN A 585 7.97 11.91 8.23
N SER A 586 8.93 11.92 9.16
CA SER A 586 8.65 11.80 10.60
C SER A 586 8.77 13.12 11.37
N GLY A 587 9.14 14.22 10.71
CA GLY A 587 9.36 15.53 11.32
C GLY A 587 10.75 15.74 11.93
N VAL A 588 11.08 17.02 12.21
CA VAL A 588 12.26 17.43 12.99
C VAL A 588 11.79 17.92 14.35
N TYR A 589 12.15 17.19 15.39
CA TYR A 589 11.68 17.42 16.73
C TYR A 589 12.50 18.49 17.43
N THR A 590 11.88 19.64 17.73
CA THR A 590 12.57 20.79 18.35
C THR A 590 12.05 21.13 19.74
N ASP A 591 10.83 20.72 20.09
CA ASP A 591 10.24 20.97 21.42
C ASP A 591 10.61 19.87 22.42
N THR A 592 11.70 20.09 23.15
CA THR A 592 12.16 19.18 24.24
C THR A 592 11.09 18.85 25.28
N SER A 593 10.07 19.69 25.49
CA SER A 593 9.01 19.45 26.48
C SER A 593 8.02 18.36 26.06
N GLN A 594 7.89 18.14 24.76
CA GLN A 594 7.05 17.09 24.16
C GLN A 594 7.86 15.82 23.89
N ASN A 595 9.19 15.94 23.88
CA ASN A 595 10.09 14.91 23.36
C ASN A 595 11.02 14.31 24.42
N GLY A 596 10.63 14.35 25.69
CA GLY A 596 11.42 13.75 26.77
C GLY A 596 12.80 14.40 26.97
N GLY A 597 13.01 15.63 26.51
CA GLY A 597 14.31 16.31 26.53
C GLY A 597 15.11 16.23 25.23
N HIS A 598 14.67 15.44 24.26
CA HIS A 598 15.39 15.21 23.00
C HIS A 598 15.04 16.22 21.91
N VAL A 599 15.97 16.36 20.96
CA VAL A 599 15.89 17.21 19.77
C VAL A 599 16.47 16.42 18.59
N GLY A 600 16.01 16.66 17.36
CA GLY A 600 16.57 16.07 16.15
C GLY A 600 15.60 15.13 15.45
N LEU A 601 16.10 13.99 14.98
CA LEU A 601 15.38 13.01 14.16
C LEU A 601 15.07 11.73 14.96
N GLY A 602 13.83 11.25 14.86
CA GLY A 602 13.29 10.15 15.66
C GLY A 602 13.78 8.76 15.22
N TRP A 603 13.75 7.78 16.13
CA TRP A 603 14.43 6.47 15.96
C TRP A 603 13.89 5.59 14.84
N PHE A 604 12.61 5.72 14.47
CA PHE A 604 11.97 4.81 13.54
C PHE A 604 12.73 4.75 12.21
N ASN A 605 12.96 5.91 11.58
CA ASN A 605 13.70 6.04 10.32
C ASN A 605 15.23 6.03 10.50
N ASN A 606 15.79 5.73 11.67
CA ASN A 606 17.25 5.61 11.81
C ASN A 606 17.73 4.38 11.01
N PRO A 607 18.68 4.51 10.05
CA PRO A 607 19.17 3.36 9.30
C PRO A 607 19.70 2.20 10.14
N ALA A 608 20.16 2.47 11.36
CA ALA A 608 20.62 1.47 12.32
C ALA A 608 19.48 0.71 13.01
N ASN A 609 18.22 1.14 12.90
CA ASN A 609 17.08 0.50 13.52
C ASN A 609 16.95 -0.97 13.07
N PRO A 610 16.90 -1.95 14.01
CA PRO A 610 16.91 -3.36 13.66
C PRO A 610 15.61 -3.86 13.02
N THR A 611 14.56 -3.02 12.95
CA THR A 611 13.37 -3.25 12.11
C THR A 611 13.73 -3.38 10.62
N TYR A 612 14.75 -2.64 10.18
CA TYR A 612 15.28 -2.73 8.83
C TYR A 612 16.36 -3.79 8.74
N ASN A 613 16.39 -4.55 7.64
CA ASN A 613 17.35 -5.62 7.46
C ASN A 613 18.78 -5.05 7.47
N PRO A 614 19.64 -5.39 8.45
CA PRO A 614 20.98 -4.83 8.53
C PRO A 614 21.94 -5.44 7.49
N ASN A 615 21.48 -6.38 6.67
CA ASN A 615 22.21 -6.95 5.56
C ASN A 615 21.81 -6.35 4.20
N ARG A 616 20.93 -5.33 4.18
CA ARG A 616 20.49 -4.66 2.95
C ARG A 616 21.63 -3.88 2.28
N GLY A 617 21.53 -3.70 0.97
CA GLY A 617 22.31 -2.72 0.21
C GLY A 617 21.49 -1.46 -0.04
N PRO A 618 22.01 -0.43 -0.74
CA PRO A 618 21.20 0.74 -1.10
C PRO A 618 20.02 0.36 -2.01
N PHE A 619 18.84 0.92 -1.72
CA PHE A 619 17.59 0.61 -2.42
C PHE A 619 17.72 0.75 -3.95
N LEU A 620 17.22 -0.26 -4.68
CA LEU A 620 17.21 -0.39 -6.15
C LEU A 620 18.59 -0.55 -6.82
N GLN A 621 19.70 -0.52 -6.08
CA GLN A 621 21.03 -0.71 -6.68
C GLN A 621 21.33 -2.17 -7.04
N ALA A 622 20.77 -3.14 -6.31
CA ALA A 622 20.84 -4.56 -6.68
C ALA A 622 19.86 -4.90 -7.83
N GLY A 623 18.72 -4.22 -7.86
CA GLY A 623 17.73 -4.26 -8.93
C GLY A 623 16.39 -3.73 -8.47
N GLN A 624 15.44 -3.54 -9.39
CA GLN A 624 14.11 -3.03 -9.03
C GLN A 624 13.26 -3.99 -8.19
N GLY A 625 13.72 -5.23 -7.98
CA GLY A 625 13.04 -6.20 -7.12
C GLY A 625 12.92 -5.73 -5.66
N ASP A 626 13.80 -4.84 -5.20
CA ASP A 626 13.76 -4.26 -3.85
C ASP A 626 12.40 -3.58 -3.56
N ALA A 627 11.74 -3.03 -4.57
CA ALA A 627 10.43 -2.39 -4.40
C ALA A 627 9.29 -3.37 -4.14
N ALA A 628 9.52 -4.69 -4.24
CA ALA A 628 8.58 -5.71 -3.82
C ALA A 628 8.64 -6.00 -2.30
N THR A 629 9.70 -5.56 -1.61
CA THR A 629 9.84 -5.60 -0.14
C THR A 629 10.35 -4.26 0.42
N PRO A 630 9.67 -3.13 0.13
CA PRO A 630 10.20 -1.80 0.44
C PRO A 630 10.33 -1.53 1.95
N ALA A 631 9.66 -2.31 2.79
CA ALA A 631 9.76 -2.27 4.25
C ALA A 631 11.16 -2.62 4.80
N GLU A 632 12.07 -3.16 3.98
CA GLU A 632 13.45 -3.40 4.42
C GLU A 632 14.30 -2.11 4.51
N TRP A 633 13.84 -0.98 3.96
CA TRP A 633 14.58 0.29 3.91
C TRP A 633 13.83 1.43 4.65
N PRO A 634 14.55 2.29 5.39
CA PRO A 634 13.97 3.52 5.93
C PRO A 634 13.58 4.49 4.80
N TYR A 635 12.73 5.46 5.14
CA TYR A 635 12.09 6.36 4.19
C TYR A 635 13.10 7.09 3.28
N GLU A 636 14.16 7.66 3.85
CA GLU A 636 15.15 8.42 3.12
C GLU A 636 16.05 7.56 2.21
N GLU A 637 16.31 6.30 2.55
CA GLU A 637 17.00 5.35 1.67
C GLU A 637 16.15 5.02 0.43
N LYS A 638 14.82 4.87 0.61
CA LYS A 638 13.89 4.64 -0.51
C LYS A 638 13.89 5.80 -1.50
N ILE A 639 13.84 7.03 -0.99
CA ILE A 639 13.87 8.24 -1.83
C ILE A 639 15.19 8.38 -2.58
N MET A 640 16.32 8.11 -1.92
CA MET A 640 17.61 8.12 -2.61
C MET A 640 17.67 7.11 -3.75
N GLY A 641 17.06 5.93 -3.56
CA GLY A 641 16.89 4.95 -4.64
C GLY A 641 16.07 5.50 -5.81
N TRP A 642 14.93 6.14 -5.55
CA TRP A 642 14.11 6.76 -6.60
C TRP A 642 14.77 7.97 -7.27
N ALA A 643 15.52 8.78 -6.52
CA ALA A 643 16.31 9.87 -7.08
C ALA A 643 17.38 9.35 -8.07
N GLN A 644 17.96 8.17 -7.80
CA GLN A 644 18.94 7.52 -8.68
C GLN A 644 18.30 6.79 -9.87
N TYR A 645 17.16 6.12 -9.63
CA TYR A 645 16.47 5.25 -10.58
C TYR A 645 15.03 5.71 -10.78
N PRO A 646 14.76 6.49 -11.84
CA PRO A 646 13.40 6.88 -12.16
C PRO A 646 12.49 5.67 -12.36
N GLN A 647 11.27 5.76 -11.82
CA GLN A 647 10.14 4.98 -12.33
C GLN A 647 10.07 5.23 -13.84
N LEU A 648 9.61 4.26 -14.65
CA LEU A 648 9.32 4.57 -16.06
C LEU A 648 7.82 4.89 -16.17
N THR A 649 7.33 5.33 -17.32
CA THR A 649 5.92 5.61 -17.63
C THR A 649 5.27 4.39 -18.29
N TYR A 650 3.95 4.37 -18.48
CA TYR A 650 3.26 3.23 -19.14
C TYR A 650 3.88 2.80 -20.49
N ASN A 651 4.49 3.73 -21.25
CA ASN A 651 5.21 3.47 -22.50
C ASN A 651 6.71 3.16 -22.32
N SER A 652 7.13 2.74 -21.12
CA SER A 652 8.48 2.30 -20.76
C SER A 652 9.57 3.37 -20.94
N GLN A 653 9.24 4.65 -20.74
CA GLN A 653 10.20 5.76 -20.76
C GLN A 653 10.44 6.25 -19.32
N PRO A 654 11.68 6.58 -18.90
CA PRO A 654 11.89 7.18 -17.57
C PRO A 654 10.93 8.35 -17.34
N SER A 655 10.28 8.40 -16.18
CA SER A 655 9.29 9.42 -15.84
C SER A 655 9.92 10.79 -15.54
N TYR A 656 11.19 10.80 -15.16
CA TYR A 656 12.00 11.99 -14.94
C TYR A 656 13.48 11.72 -15.23
N ALA A 657 14.26 12.78 -15.38
CA ALA A 657 15.69 12.68 -15.60
C ALA A 657 16.47 12.34 -14.32
N LYS A 658 17.50 11.51 -14.52
CA LYS A 658 18.51 11.21 -13.49
C LYS A 658 19.35 12.45 -13.15
N PRO A 659 19.93 12.52 -11.94
CA PRO A 659 20.80 13.61 -11.55
C PRO A 659 22.09 13.59 -12.36
N THR A 660 22.83 14.69 -12.32
CA THR A 660 24.19 14.75 -12.85
C THR A 660 25.12 14.06 -11.86
N PHE A 661 25.49 12.80 -12.11
CA PHE A 661 26.45 12.07 -11.28
C PHE A 661 27.85 12.70 -11.39
N GLY A 662 28.46 13.05 -10.25
CA GLY A 662 29.83 13.56 -10.22
C GLY A 662 30.88 12.45 -10.37
N ASN A 663 30.54 11.19 -10.05
CA ASN A 663 31.38 10.02 -10.28
C ASN A 663 30.54 8.77 -10.64
N GLY A 664 30.98 7.99 -11.62
CA GLY A 664 30.31 6.75 -12.02
C GLY A 664 28.89 6.97 -12.57
N SER A 665 27.94 6.19 -12.08
CA SER A 665 26.53 6.19 -12.55
C SER A 665 25.51 6.06 -11.41
N ASN A 666 25.95 6.23 -10.18
CA ASN A 666 25.19 6.01 -8.96
C ASN A 666 25.41 7.17 -7.97
N LEU A 667 24.48 7.37 -7.05
CA LEU A 667 24.68 8.26 -5.91
C LEU A 667 25.74 7.69 -4.96
N ASP A 668 26.48 8.57 -4.27
CA ASP A 668 27.45 8.18 -3.23
C ASP A 668 26.74 8.03 -1.87
N LEU A 669 26.04 6.90 -1.71
CA LEU A 669 25.24 6.62 -0.51
C LEU A 669 26.09 5.94 0.58
N ASN A 670 25.78 6.28 1.83
CA ASN A 670 26.51 5.77 2.99
C ASN A 670 26.36 4.25 3.15
N PRO A 671 27.45 3.46 3.08
CA PRO A 671 27.37 2.01 3.28
C PRO A 671 27.31 1.60 4.76
N SER A 672 27.45 2.55 5.69
CA SER A 672 27.47 2.29 7.14
C SER A 672 26.20 2.82 7.80
N PHE A 673 25.22 1.95 8.04
CA PHE A 673 23.96 2.30 8.69
C PHE A 673 24.14 2.88 10.11
N PHE A 674 25.25 2.56 10.79
CA PHE A 674 25.60 3.11 12.10
C PHE A 674 26.23 4.50 12.09
N SER A 675 26.33 5.19 10.94
CA SER A 675 26.89 6.55 10.94
C SER A 675 26.00 7.57 11.67
N TYR A 676 24.74 7.23 11.90
CA TYR A 676 23.77 7.97 12.70
C TYR A 676 23.65 7.39 14.12
N CYS A 677 24.75 6.84 14.64
CA CYS A 677 24.80 6.24 15.97
C CYS A 677 26.10 6.57 16.69
N ASN A 678 26.00 7.23 17.84
CA ASN A 678 27.12 7.44 18.73
C ASN A 678 26.71 7.57 20.22
N SER A 679 27.69 7.78 21.10
CA SER A 679 27.42 7.91 22.54
C SER A 679 26.55 9.12 22.94
N SER A 680 26.32 10.10 22.06
CA SER A 680 25.49 11.28 22.32
C SER A 680 23.99 11.01 22.21
N ASP A 681 23.60 10.09 21.33
CA ASP A 681 22.22 9.65 21.10
C ASP A 681 21.98 8.26 21.69
N SER A 682 22.78 7.83 22.66
CA SER A 682 22.69 6.50 23.28
C SER A 682 22.75 5.33 22.28
N CYS A 683 23.16 5.58 21.02
CA CYS A 683 23.25 4.57 19.99
C CYS A 683 24.71 4.09 19.81
N THR A 684 24.97 2.79 19.72
CA THR A 684 26.38 2.31 19.61
C THR A 684 26.63 1.29 18.51
N ASP A 685 27.64 1.56 17.67
CA ASP A 685 28.16 0.66 16.62
C ASP A 685 29.04 -0.49 17.17
N THR A 686 29.31 -0.52 18.48
CA THR A 686 30.39 -1.38 19.01
C THR A 686 29.90 -2.47 19.95
N GLY A 687 30.34 -3.70 19.65
CA GLY A 687 30.28 -4.89 20.52
C GLY A 687 30.93 -4.78 21.91
N ALA A 688 31.03 -3.58 22.50
CA ALA A 688 31.18 -3.36 23.93
C ALA A 688 29.82 -3.23 24.66
N GLY A 689 28.73 -2.90 23.94
CA GLY A 689 27.35 -2.76 24.46
C GLY A 689 26.36 -3.87 24.02
N GLY A 690 26.66 -4.59 22.94
CA GLY A 690 25.79 -5.64 22.37
C GLY A 690 25.37 -5.30 20.93
N SER A 691 24.44 -6.09 20.36
CA SER A 691 23.88 -5.91 19.01
C SER A 691 22.73 -4.92 18.87
N ASP A 692 22.09 -4.52 19.97
CA ASP A 692 21.00 -3.56 19.94
C ASP A 692 21.63 -2.19 19.83
N PRO A 693 21.39 -1.50 18.71
CA PRO A 693 21.93 -0.18 18.48
C PRO A 693 21.41 0.80 19.53
N CYS A 694 20.18 0.64 20.03
CA CYS A 694 19.49 1.53 20.97
C CYS A 694 19.13 0.85 22.31
N PRO A 695 20.11 0.59 23.20
CA PRO A 695 19.90 -0.27 24.37
C PRO A 695 19.18 0.36 25.57
N ASP A 696 19.05 1.69 25.64
CA ASP A 696 18.49 2.39 26.80
C ASP A 696 17.03 2.85 26.59
N GLU A 697 16.12 2.25 27.36
CA GLU A 697 14.67 2.50 27.32
C GLU A 697 14.24 3.89 27.83
N ASP A 698 15.18 4.65 28.39
CA ASP A 698 14.93 5.95 29.03
C ASP A 698 15.60 7.13 28.27
N ASP A 699 16.55 6.89 27.34
CA ASP A 699 17.40 7.91 26.68
C ASP A 699 17.33 7.84 25.14
N ARG A 700 16.10 7.82 24.59
CA ARG A 700 15.70 7.83 23.15
C ARG A 700 16.86 8.00 22.15
N CYS A 701 17.05 7.04 21.22
CA CYS A 701 18.15 7.09 20.24
C CYS A 701 17.91 8.02 19.05
N TRP A 702 17.61 9.26 19.39
CA TRP A 702 17.33 10.32 18.44
C TRP A 702 18.62 10.95 17.96
N TRP A 703 18.75 11.03 16.65
CA TRP A 703 19.94 11.59 16.04
C TRP A 703 19.88 13.13 16.05
N ASP A 704 20.91 13.80 16.56
CA ASP A 704 20.99 15.26 16.67
C ASP A 704 22.30 15.87 16.14
N GLY A 705 23.15 15.06 15.50
CA GLY A 705 24.50 15.45 15.07
C GLY A 705 24.68 15.63 13.56
N PRO A 706 25.85 16.15 13.12
CA PRO A 706 26.26 16.08 11.72
C PRO A 706 26.87 14.71 11.38
N VAL A 707 26.73 14.28 10.12
CA VAL A 707 27.31 13.03 9.58
C VAL A 707 28.08 13.32 8.30
N SER A 708 29.19 12.62 8.08
CA SER A 708 29.93 12.71 6.82
C SER A 708 30.56 11.36 6.50
N TRP A 709 30.28 10.84 5.30
CA TRP A 709 30.92 9.64 4.73
C TRP A 709 31.79 9.96 3.53
N THR A 710 31.62 11.15 2.93
CA THR A 710 32.42 11.61 1.79
C THR A 710 33.61 12.44 2.26
N SER A 711 34.81 12.12 1.79
CA SER A 711 36.01 12.88 2.15
C SER A 711 36.02 14.26 1.48
N ALA A 712 36.60 15.28 2.14
CA ALA A 712 36.58 16.66 1.62
C ALA A 712 37.08 16.83 0.15
N PRO A 713 38.10 16.09 -0.34
CA PRO A 713 38.48 16.12 -1.75
C PRO A 713 37.43 15.54 -2.71
N GLU A 714 36.60 14.62 -2.23
CA GLU A 714 35.61 13.85 -3.02
C GLU A 714 34.22 14.48 -2.98
N ILE A 715 33.96 15.44 -2.09
CA ILE A 715 32.68 16.16 -2.01
C ILE A 715 32.25 16.79 -3.35
N ASN A 716 33.21 17.28 -4.16
CA ASN A 716 32.91 17.84 -5.49
C ASN A 716 32.55 16.76 -6.54
N LEU A 717 32.50 15.48 -6.16
CA LEU A 717 32.10 14.35 -6.99
C LEU A 717 30.71 13.81 -6.60
N LEU A 718 30.05 14.44 -5.62
CA LEU A 718 28.65 14.18 -5.30
C LEU A 718 27.74 14.61 -6.45
N SER A 719 26.52 14.09 -6.45
CA SER A 719 25.59 14.25 -7.56
C SER A 719 24.86 15.58 -7.44
N THR A 720 24.71 16.30 -8.55
CA THR A 720 24.03 17.59 -8.59
C THR A 720 22.77 17.52 -9.44
N GLU A 721 22.00 18.60 -9.40
CA GLU A 721 20.80 18.75 -10.21
C GLU A 721 21.04 18.51 -11.71
N HIS A 722 20.00 18.00 -12.37
CA HIS A 722 19.86 18.03 -13.82
C HIS A 722 18.46 18.56 -14.18
N LEU A 723 18.38 19.78 -14.69
CA LEU A 723 17.13 20.37 -15.16
C LEU A 723 16.78 19.87 -16.57
N THR A 724 15.60 19.29 -16.73
CA THR A 724 15.04 18.88 -18.02
C THR A 724 14.35 20.06 -18.69
N TYR A 725 13.64 20.87 -17.92
CA TYR A 725 12.90 22.05 -18.38
C TYR A 725 13.63 23.34 -18.02
N SER A 726 13.68 24.29 -18.96
CA SER A 726 14.16 25.63 -18.64
C SER A 726 13.18 26.33 -17.72
N LEU A 727 13.65 27.20 -16.83
CA LEU A 727 12.82 27.96 -15.87
C LEU A 727 11.75 28.88 -16.50
N SER A 728 11.75 29.07 -17.82
CA SER A 728 10.72 29.81 -18.57
C SER A 728 9.85 28.93 -19.46
N ALA A 729 9.97 27.60 -19.34
CA ALA A 729 9.18 26.64 -20.10
C ALA A 729 7.70 26.75 -19.69
N GLY A 730 6.81 26.72 -20.68
CA GLY A 730 5.37 26.60 -20.42
C GLY A 730 5.00 25.17 -20.02
N GLU A 731 3.84 25.03 -19.37
CA GLU A 731 3.30 23.73 -18.94
C GLU A 731 3.20 22.75 -20.13
N PRO A 732 3.80 21.55 -20.03
CA PRO A 732 3.69 20.51 -21.05
C PRO A 732 2.24 20.07 -21.31
N GLY A 733 1.98 19.60 -22.52
CA GLY A 733 0.67 19.06 -22.88
C GLY A 733 0.33 17.78 -22.10
N LEU A 734 -0.94 17.63 -21.73
CA LEU A 734 -1.47 16.37 -21.18
C LEU A 734 -1.60 15.36 -22.33
N THR A 735 -1.14 14.14 -22.09
CA THR A 735 -1.38 13.00 -22.98
C THR A 735 -2.26 12.04 -22.22
N PRO A 736 -3.58 12.05 -22.46
CA PRO A 736 -4.50 11.24 -21.69
C PRO A 736 -4.39 9.76 -22.11
N GLN A 737 -4.63 8.84 -21.19
CA GLN A 737 -4.65 7.41 -21.46
C GLN A 737 -5.93 7.02 -22.20
N TYR A 738 -7.08 7.53 -21.77
CA TYR A 738 -8.36 7.41 -22.46
C TYR A 738 -8.68 8.68 -23.25
N PRO A 739 -9.48 8.59 -24.33
CA PRO A 739 -10.04 9.78 -24.96
C PRO A 739 -10.82 10.60 -23.92
N ALA A 740 -10.78 11.93 -24.03
CA ALA A 740 -11.62 12.78 -23.22
C ALA A 740 -13.11 12.40 -23.39
N PRO A 741 -13.92 12.49 -22.32
CA PRO A 741 -15.33 12.13 -22.36
C PRO A 741 -16.07 12.97 -23.39
N THR A 742 -17.13 12.39 -23.96
CA THR A 742 -17.97 13.13 -24.91
C THR A 742 -18.92 14.01 -24.13
N CYS A 743 -18.76 15.35 -24.20
CA CYS A 743 -19.81 16.24 -23.73
C CYS A 743 -21.05 16.04 -24.62
N GLY A 744 -22.16 15.60 -24.01
CA GLY A 744 -23.40 15.26 -24.70
C GLY A 744 -23.48 13.86 -25.30
N GLY A 745 -24.27 13.71 -26.37
CA GLY A 745 -24.50 12.41 -27.02
C GLY A 745 -25.67 11.59 -26.47
N ALA A 746 -26.43 12.14 -25.51
CA ALA A 746 -27.68 11.55 -25.05
C ALA A 746 -28.70 11.39 -26.20
N PRO A 747 -29.59 10.37 -26.14
CA PRO A 747 -30.65 10.17 -27.12
C PRO A 747 -31.49 11.44 -27.38
N ASN A 748 -31.33 12.02 -28.57
CA ASN A 748 -31.90 13.33 -28.89
C ASN A 748 -33.29 13.19 -29.56
N LYS A 749 -34.35 13.23 -28.75
CA LYS A 749 -35.75 13.37 -29.17
C LYS A 749 -36.40 14.51 -28.40
N THR A 750 -37.33 15.23 -29.02
CA THR A 750 -38.07 16.28 -28.30
C THR A 750 -38.84 15.68 -27.13
N GLY A 751 -38.59 16.19 -25.92
CA GLY A 751 -39.18 15.70 -24.69
C GLY A 751 -38.39 14.58 -24.00
N THR A 752 -37.18 14.24 -24.47
CA THR A 752 -36.26 13.39 -23.71
C THR A 752 -35.97 14.02 -22.35
N ILE A 753 -36.08 13.22 -21.30
CA ILE A 753 -35.67 13.56 -19.94
C ILE A 753 -34.31 12.91 -19.71
N VAL A 754 -33.27 13.71 -19.51
CA VAL A 754 -31.92 13.22 -19.15
C VAL A 754 -31.69 13.56 -17.68
N ILE A 755 -31.28 12.57 -16.89
CA ILE A 755 -30.95 12.73 -15.48
C ILE A 755 -29.51 12.28 -15.32
N ASP A 756 -28.68 13.24 -14.99
CA ASP A 756 -27.24 13.07 -14.79
C ASP A 756 -26.94 12.79 -13.32
N ASP A 757 -25.75 12.27 -13.02
CA ASP A 757 -25.34 11.91 -11.66
C ASP A 757 -24.87 13.14 -10.84
N VAL A 758 -24.38 14.17 -11.51
CA VAL A 758 -24.08 15.49 -10.93
C VAL A 758 -24.89 16.61 -11.58
N PRO A 759 -25.13 17.73 -10.86
CA PRO A 759 -25.67 18.94 -11.47
C PRO A 759 -24.74 19.50 -12.56
N SER A 760 -25.30 20.29 -13.49
CA SER A 760 -24.56 20.83 -14.62
C SER A 760 -23.36 21.70 -14.23
N GLY A 761 -22.20 21.42 -14.85
CA GLY A 761 -20.97 22.23 -14.71
C GLY A 761 -19.98 21.72 -13.65
N ASP A 762 -20.32 20.65 -12.93
CA ASP A 762 -19.50 20.06 -11.87
C ASP A 762 -18.59 18.95 -12.42
N ASN A 763 -17.78 19.27 -13.43
CA ASN A 763 -16.80 18.37 -14.04
C ASN A 763 -15.53 19.12 -14.48
N THR A 764 -14.40 18.40 -14.55
CA THR A 764 -13.10 19.00 -14.90
C THR A 764 -12.94 19.34 -16.39
N TYR A 765 -13.83 18.81 -17.24
CA TYR A 765 -13.79 18.97 -18.70
C TYR A 765 -14.62 20.14 -19.23
N GLY A 766 -15.42 20.81 -18.38
CA GLY A 766 -16.30 21.91 -18.75
C GLY A 766 -17.46 21.50 -19.66
N CYS A 767 -17.99 20.29 -19.49
CA CYS A 767 -19.21 19.86 -20.16
C CYS A 767 -20.44 20.55 -19.53
N ASP A 768 -21.31 21.11 -20.37
CA ASP A 768 -22.49 21.90 -19.99
C ASP A 768 -23.82 21.32 -20.54
N ASP A 769 -23.80 20.14 -21.18
CA ASP A 769 -24.97 19.63 -21.92
C ASP A 769 -26.12 19.19 -21.00
N SER A 770 -25.85 18.82 -19.74
CA SER A 770 -26.84 18.58 -18.68
C SER A 770 -27.42 19.84 -18.01
N ALA A 771 -27.18 21.06 -18.54
CA ALA A 771 -27.62 22.36 -17.99
C ALA A 771 -29.13 22.51 -17.63
N THR A 772 -29.98 21.56 -18.01
CA THR A 772 -31.37 21.51 -17.56
C THR A 772 -31.62 20.29 -16.68
N ALA A 773 -31.77 20.50 -15.37
CA ALA A 773 -32.14 19.45 -14.43
C ALA A 773 -33.56 18.93 -14.74
N HIS A 774 -33.66 17.80 -15.44
CA HIS A 774 -34.93 17.14 -15.74
C HIS A 774 -35.32 16.08 -14.68
N GLY A 775 -34.55 16.00 -13.60
CA GLY A 775 -34.76 15.07 -12.49
C GLY A 775 -33.70 15.26 -11.41
N THR A 776 -33.60 14.28 -10.52
CA THR A 776 -32.60 14.21 -9.44
C THR A 776 -31.94 12.85 -9.41
N PHE A 777 -30.64 12.85 -9.15
CA PHE A 777 -29.88 11.67 -8.77
C PHE A 777 -29.63 11.65 -7.26
N LYS A 778 -29.60 10.46 -6.66
CA LYS A 778 -29.26 10.25 -5.26
C LYS A 778 -28.53 8.91 -5.09
N LEU A 779 -27.49 8.91 -4.27
CA LEU A 779 -26.91 7.70 -3.68
C LEU A 779 -27.47 7.46 -2.27
N VAL A 780 -27.75 6.21 -1.95
CA VAL A 780 -28.06 5.72 -0.59
C VAL A 780 -26.94 4.76 -0.21
N LEU A 781 -26.34 4.99 0.96
CA LEU A 781 -25.17 4.26 1.46
C LEU A 781 -25.59 3.31 2.59
N GLY A 782 -25.23 2.04 2.46
CA GLY A 782 -25.66 0.94 3.30
C GLY A 782 -27.19 0.82 3.42
N ASP A 783 -27.66 0.36 4.58
CA ASP A 783 -29.08 0.36 4.93
C ASP A 783 -29.58 1.71 5.50
N ASP A 784 -28.75 2.75 5.47
CA ASP A 784 -28.99 4.08 6.05
C ASP A 784 -29.34 4.03 7.57
N VAL A 785 -28.81 3.03 8.29
CA VAL A 785 -29.05 2.84 9.74
C VAL A 785 -27.81 3.17 10.58
N SER A 786 -28.05 4.03 11.57
CA SER A 786 -27.07 4.44 12.58
C SER A 786 -27.60 4.27 14.00
N TYR A 787 -26.94 3.48 14.85
CA TYR A 787 -27.34 3.35 16.26
C TYR A 787 -26.26 2.74 17.17
N GLN A 788 -26.32 3.06 18.47
CA GLN A 788 -25.44 2.48 19.48
C GLN A 788 -26.00 1.18 20.06
N ARG A 789 -25.18 0.14 20.14
CA ARG A 789 -25.50 -1.20 20.67
C ARG A 789 -25.57 -1.23 22.20
N VAL A 790 -26.40 -0.37 22.79
CA VAL A 790 -26.52 -0.16 24.25
C VAL A 790 -27.96 -0.23 24.77
N THR A 791 -28.93 -0.60 23.94
CA THR A 791 -30.37 -0.60 24.32
C THR A 791 -30.83 -1.92 24.95
N SER A 792 -32.06 -1.94 25.50
CA SER A 792 -32.69 -3.11 26.15
C SER A 792 -32.86 -4.35 25.26
N ASN A 793 -32.60 -4.21 23.96
CA ASN A 793 -32.82 -5.26 22.95
C ASN A 793 -31.50 -5.89 22.48
N PHE A 794 -30.33 -5.36 22.89
CA PHE A 794 -29.03 -5.99 22.58
C PHE A 794 -28.52 -6.82 23.78
N PRO A 795 -28.13 -8.10 23.59
CA PRO A 795 -27.62 -8.91 24.70
C PRO A 795 -26.32 -8.34 25.25
N THR A 796 -26.23 -8.09 26.56
CA THR A 796 -24.97 -7.68 27.23
C THR A 796 -23.87 -8.74 27.19
N SER A 797 -24.23 -9.97 26.79
CA SER A 797 -23.30 -11.06 26.52
C SER A 797 -22.71 -11.01 25.11
N SER A 798 -23.20 -10.13 24.24
CA SER A 798 -22.64 -9.92 22.90
C SER A 798 -21.27 -9.23 23.02
N PRO A 799 -20.24 -9.66 22.26
CA PRO A 799 -18.97 -8.94 22.22
C PRO A 799 -19.11 -7.51 21.67
N TYR A 800 -20.20 -7.25 20.91
CA TYR A 800 -20.49 -5.94 20.31
C TYR A 800 -21.30 -5.00 21.23
N PHE A 801 -21.56 -5.38 22.49
CA PHE A 801 -22.28 -4.50 23.40
C PHE A 801 -21.46 -3.24 23.73
N GLY A 802 -22.05 -2.07 23.50
CA GLY A 802 -21.37 -0.78 23.70
C GLY A 802 -20.76 -0.16 22.44
N THR A 803 -20.68 -0.89 21.33
CA THR A 803 -20.17 -0.37 20.05
C THR A 803 -21.28 0.30 19.23
N TRP A 804 -20.93 0.91 18.11
CA TRP A 804 -21.89 1.54 17.21
C TRP A 804 -22.06 0.73 15.92
N ARG A 805 -23.22 0.85 15.26
CA ARG A 805 -23.44 0.46 13.85
C ARG A 805 -23.66 1.75 13.05
N TYR A 806 -22.92 1.89 11.95
CA TYR A 806 -22.97 3.03 11.03
C TYR A 806 -22.69 2.55 9.60
N THR A 807 -23.70 2.02 8.92
CA THR A 807 -23.50 1.51 7.55
C THR A 807 -23.18 2.59 6.51
N PRO A 808 -23.68 3.86 6.60
CA PRO A 808 -23.35 4.88 5.60
C PRO A 808 -21.87 5.22 5.53
N ASP A 809 -21.21 5.33 6.69
CA ASP A 809 -19.80 5.73 6.76
C ASP A 809 -18.89 4.66 6.18
N ILE A 810 -19.21 3.37 6.39
CA ILE A 810 -18.44 2.24 5.85
C ILE A 810 -18.64 2.14 4.34
N ALA A 811 -19.88 2.21 3.85
CA ALA A 811 -20.15 2.21 2.40
C ALA A 811 -19.52 3.42 1.68
N GLN A 812 -19.31 4.54 2.38
CA GLN A 812 -18.62 5.71 1.81
C GLN A 812 -17.11 5.47 1.60
N ILE A 813 -16.47 4.59 2.38
CA ILE A 813 -15.04 4.29 2.24
C ILE A 813 -14.75 3.73 0.85
N ASP A 814 -15.62 2.85 0.33
CA ASP A 814 -15.48 2.22 -1.00
C ASP A 814 -16.26 2.94 -2.12
N LEU A 815 -16.78 4.14 -1.86
CA LEU A 815 -17.40 4.99 -2.88
C LEU A 815 -16.35 5.93 -3.46
N HIS A 816 -16.34 6.08 -4.79
CA HIS A 816 -15.36 6.88 -5.52
C HIS A 816 -16.03 7.68 -6.64
N GLN A 817 -15.34 8.73 -7.09
CA GLN A 817 -15.68 9.46 -8.33
C GLN A 817 -14.56 9.38 -9.37
N LEU A 818 -14.93 9.38 -10.64
CA LEU A 818 -14.02 9.39 -11.79
C LEU A 818 -14.50 10.35 -12.88
N GLY A 819 -13.57 11.01 -13.55
CA GLY A 819 -13.78 11.87 -14.72
C GLY A 819 -14.05 11.09 -16.00
N ALA A 820 -14.82 10.01 -15.89
CA ALA A 820 -15.32 9.18 -16.97
C ALA A 820 -16.85 9.32 -17.00
N GLY A 821 -17.52 8.72 -17.99
CA GLY A 821 -18.98 8.76 -18.05
C GLY A 821 -19.55 9.98 -18.76
N TYR A 822 -20.87 10.11 -18.72
CA TYR A 822 -21.59 11.18 -19.40
C TYR A 822 -21.22 12.53 -18.80
N ASP A 823 -20.98 13.53 -19.65
CA ASP A 823 -20.49 14.85 -19.24
C ASP A 823 -19.21 14.85 -18.36
N GLY A 824 -18.48 13.74 -18.36
CA GLY A 824 -17.16 13.61 -17.73
C GLY A 824 -17.18 13.48 -16.21
N HIS A 825 -18.23 12.89 -15.65
CA HIS A 825 -18.28 12.46 -14.26
C HIS A 825 -19.09 11.16 -14.09
N MET A 826 -18.67 10.34 -13.14
CA MET A 826 -19.43 9.19 -12.66
C MET A 826 -19.05 8.86 -11.22
N TRP A 827 -19.96 8.21 -10.50
CA TRP A 827 -19.67 7.51 -9.25
C TRP A 827 -19.37 6.03 -9.52
N PHE A 828 -18.51 5.40 -8.73
CA PHE A 828 -18.34 3.94 -8.77
C PHE A 828 -17.94 3.36 -7.41
N THR A 829 -18.15 2.05 -7.27
CA THR A 829 -17.81 1.24 -6.09
C THR A 829 -17.66 -0.22 -6.53
N HIS A 830 -17.15 -1.12 -5.69
CA HIS A 830 -17.03 -2.53 -6.04
C HIS A 830 -18.38 -3.29 -5.93
N GLN A 831 -18.48 -4.41 -6.66
CA GLN A 831 -19.63 -5.32 -6.63
C GLN A 831 -19.51 -6.35 -5.49
N TYR A 832 -20.35 -6.25 -4.46
CA TYR A 832 -20.35 -7.14 -3.30
C TYR A 832 -21.45 -8.20 -3.33
N ALA A 833 -21.31 -9.20 -2.46
CA ALA A 833 -22.29 -10.28 -2.31
C ALA A 833 -23.64 -9.76 -1.81
N THR A 834 -24.73 -10.38 -2.28
CA THR A 834 -26.08 -10.04 -1.78
C THR A 834 -26.18 -10.23 -0.26
N GLY A 835 -26.61 -9.18 0.44
CA GLY A 835 -26.76 -9.17 1.91
C GLY A 835 -25.64 -8.42 2.64
N ASP A 836 -24.60 -7.99 1.92
CA ASP A 836 -23.59 -7.09 2.45
C ASP A 836 -24.11 -5.64 2.48
N VAL A 837 -24.79 -5.32 3.57
CA VAL A 837 -25.35 -3.98 3.82
C VAL A 837 -24.31 -2.95 4.24
N TRP A 838 -23.06 -3.35 4.51
CA TRP A 838 -22.00 -2.43 4.93
C TRP A 838 -21.35 -1.75 3.75
N HIS A 839 -21.30 -2.43 2.60
CA HIS A 839 -20.76 -1.91 1.35
C HIS A 839 -21.84 -1.61 0.30
N GLU A 840 -23.13 -1.70 0.67
CA GLU A 840 -24.22 -1.44 -0.27
C GLU A 840 -24.25 0.04 -0.69
N VAL A 841 -24.25 0.31 -1.99
CA VAL A 841 -24.49 1.62 -2.58
C VAL A 841 -25.63 1.50 -3.57
N THR A 842 -26.70 2.27 -3.37
CA THR A 842 -27.87 2.31 -4.26
C THR A 842 -28.01 3.66 -4.92
N ALA A 843 -27.89 3.68 -6.24
CA ALA A 843 -28.22 4.83 -7.09
C ALA A 843 -29.71 4.90 -7.38
N ILE A 844 -30.27 6.12 -7.36
CA ILE A 844 -31.67 6.41 -7.60
C ILE A 844 -31.80 7.61 -8.55
N TRP A 845 -32.37 7.39 -9.73
CA TRP A 845 -32.70 8.44 -10.69
C TRP A 845 -34.20 8.71 -10.67
N THR A 846 -34.59 9.94 -10.33
CA THR A 846 -36.01 10.34 -10.21
C THR A 846 -36.32 11.47 -11.19
N PRO A 847 -37.17 11.24 -12.22
CA PRO A 847 -37.61 12.30 -13.12
C PRO A 847 -38.39 13.39 -12.38
N ASP A 848 -38.29 14.64 -12.86
CA ASP A 848 -39.14 15.71 -12.35
C ASP A 848 -40.61 15.33 -12.54
N ALA A 849 -41.34 15.28 -11.42
CA ALA A 849 -42.75 14.97 -11.39
C ALA A 849 -43.61 15.94 -12.23
N SER A 850 -43.09 17.12 -12.60
CA SER A 850 -43.75 18.05 -13.51
C SER A 850 -43.77 17.58 -14.98
N LEU A 851 -42.82 16.71 -15.36
CA LEU A 851 -42.64 16.16 -16.70
C LEU A 851 -43.43 14.86 -16.93
N LEU A 852 -43.97 14.27 -15.86
CA LEU A 852 -44.73 13.02 -15.89
C LEU A 852 -46.24 13.25 -15.66
N PRO A 853 -47.10 12.43 -16.30
CA PRO A 853 -48.55 12.52 -16.09
C PRO A 853 -48.93 12.10 -14.66
N ALA A 854 -49.94 12.77 -14.09
CA ALA A 854 -50.51 12.36 -12.82
C ALA A 854 -51.40 11.12 -12.99
N GLU A 855 -51.36 10.23 -12.00
CA GLU A 855 -52.23 9.06 -11.92
C GLU A 855 -53.72 9.41 -12.16
N PRO A 856 -54.48 8.56 -12.90
CA PRO A 856 -54.12 7.24 -13.42
C PRO A 856 -53.51 7.24 -14.84
N ALA A 857 -53.11 8.41 -15.35
CA ALA A 857 -52.53 8.51 -16.68
C ALA A 857 -51.04 8.16 -16.66
N THR A 858 -50.60 7.37 -17.64
CA THR A 858 -49.18 7.05 -17.89
C THR A 858 -48.75 7.52 -19.27
N ALA A 859 -47.44 7.69 -19.47
CA ALA A 859 -46.82 7.94 -20.77
C ALA A 859 -45.71 6.91 -21.01
N HIS A 860 -45.52 6.49 -22.26
CA HIS A 860 -44.48 5.53 -22.60
C HIS A 860 -43.14 6.26 -22.76
N TYR A 861 -42.11 5.72 -22.13
CA TYR A 861 -40.73 6.17 -22.30
C TYR A 861 -39.85 4.98 -22.58
N ASP A 862 -39.05 5.08 -23.62
CA ASP A 862 -37.93 4.18 -23.84
C ASP A 862 -36.77 4.59 -22.93
N VAL A 863 -36.27 3.64 -22.15
CA VAL A 863 -35.29 3.90 -21.07
C VAL A 863 -33.91 3.51 -21.55
N TRP A 864 -32.98 4.45 -21.40
CA TRP A 864 -31.57 4.30 -21.71
C TRP A 864 -30.74 4.56 -20.47
N VAL A 865 -29.65 3.82 -20.32
CA VAL A 865 -28.63 4.05 -19.29
C VAL A 865 -27.30 4.35 -19.95
N HIS A 866 -26.50 5.20 -19.33
CA HIS A 866 -25.14 5.45 -19.77
C HIS A 866 -24.19 4.40 -19.17
N VAL A 867 -23.32 3.86 -20.01
CA VAL A 867 -22.21 2.97 -19.63
C VAL A 867 -20.93 3.72 -19.95
N PRO A 868 -20.09 4.02 -18.93
CA PRO A 868 -18.88 4.80 -19.11
C PRO A 868 -17.83 4.02 -19.91
N SER A 869 -16.90 4.76 -20.52
CA SER A 869 -15.77 4.20 -21.26
C SER A 869 -14.88 3.25 -20.42
N HIS A 870 -14.71 3.55 -19.14
CA HIS A 870 -13.90 2.80 -18.18
C HIS A 870 -14.41 3.02 -16.74
N GLY A 871 -13.89 2.24 -15.78
CA GLY A 871 -14.29 2.30 -14.37
C GLY A 871 -15.63 1.61 -14.01
N GLY A 872 -16.20 0.84 -14.94
CA GLY A 872 -17.29 -0.10 -14.66
C GLY A 872 -17.09 -1.39 -15.46
N GLN A 873 -17.07 -2.54 -14.78
CA GLN A 873 -16.84 -3.86 -15.41
C GLN A 873 -17.90 -4.89 -14.99
N ALA A 874 -18.66 -4.61 -13.94
CA ALA A 874 -19.67 -5.51 -13.40
C ALA A 874 -20.92 -5.64 -14.29
N THR A 875 -21.68 -6.70 -14.03
CA THR A 875 -23.08 -6.78 -14.50
C THR A 875 -24.00 -6.28 -13.40
N VAL A 876 -24.74 -5.22 -13.70
CA VAL A 876 -25.54 -4.44 -12.75
C VAL A 876 -27.02 -4.61 -13.03
N GLN A 877 -27.84 -4.75 -11.98
CA GLN A 877 -29.29 -4.81 -12.12
C GLN A 877 -29.91 -3.42 -11.97
N TYR A 878 -30.44 -2.89 -13.07
CA TYR A 878 -31.28 -1.69 -13.08
C TYR A 878 -32.74 -2.09 -12.88
N THR A 879 -33.49 -1.37 -12.04
CA THR A 879 -34.91 -1.63 -11.80
C THR A 879 -35.73 -0.37 -12.03
N GLY A 880 -36.63 -0.42 -13.01
CA GLY A 880 -37.57 0.66 -13.30
C GLY A 880 -38.85 0.54 -12.50
N HIS A 881 -39.25 1.62 -11.84
CA HIS A 881 -40.48 1.73 -11.07
C HIS A 881 -41.45 2.67 -11.78
N SER A 882 -42.65 2.18 -12.11
CA SER A 882 -43.59 2.85 -13.03
C SER A 882 -44.25 4.11 -12.46
N GLY A 883 -44.21 4.33 -11.15
CA GLY A 883 -44.85 5.46 -10.47
C GLY A 883 -46.25 5.14 -9.92
N GLY A 884 -46.82 6.08 -9.16
CA GLY A 884 -48.06 5.93 -8.39
C GLY A 884 -47.87 5.86 -6.87
N GLN A 885 -48.97 5.72 -6.11
CA GLN A 885 -48.87 5.57 -4.65
C GLN A 885 -48.19 4.25 -4.30
N GLY A 886 -46.96 4.31 -3.81
CA GLY A 886 -46.14 3.14 -3.46
C GLY A 886 -45.13 2.71 -4.53
N GLY A 887 -44.86 3.55 -5.54
CA GLY A 887 -43.79 3.31 -6.54
C GLY A 887 -44.22 2.59 -7.81
N GLY A 888 -45.35 1.87 -7.80
CA GLY A 888 -45.87 1.16 -8.98
C GLY A 888 -45.22 -0.21 -9.21
N ASP A 889 -45.36 -0.73 -10.43
CA ASP A 889 -44.77 -2.01 -10.85
C ASP A 889 -43.24 -1.87 -11.00
N SER A 890 -42.49 -2.93 -10.65
CA SER A 890 -41.04 -2.98 -10.77
C SER A 890 -40.59 -3.85 -11.97
N HIS A 891 -39.63 -3.33 -12.72
CA HIS A 891 -39.14 -3.94 -13.96
C HIS A 891 -37.61 -4.05 -13.93
N PRO A 892 -37.04 -5.22 -13.56
CA PRO A 892 -35.60 -5.40 -13.50
C PRO A 892 -34.98 -5.63 -14.88
N CYS A 893 -33.71 -5.24 -15.06
CA CYS A 893 -32.91 -5.42 -16.26
C CYS A 893 -31.44 -5.55 -15.88
N SER A 894 -30.74 -6.54 -16.42
CA SER A 894 -29.30 -6.72 -16.19
C SER A 894 -28.49 -6.08 -17.32
N VAL A 895 -27.57 -5.20 -16.95
CA VAL A 895 -26.70 -4.45 -17.87
C VAL A 895 -25.25 -4.83 -17.59
N ASN A 896 -24.53 -5.30 -18.59
CA ASN A 896 -23.10 -5.56 -18.47
C ASN A 896 -22.33 -4.29 -18.82
N GLN A 897 -21.62 -3.69 -17.86
CA GLN A 897 -20.90 -2.43 -18.06
C GLN A 897 -19.55 -2.60 -18.78
N SER A 898 -19.03 -3.83 -18.91
CA SER A 898 -17.79 -4.10 -19.67
C SER A 898 -17.92 -3.97 -21.20
N VAL A 899 -19.14 -3.83 -21.73
CA VAL A 899 -19.40 -3.86 -23.19
C VAL A 899 -19.03 -2.58 -23.93
N GLY A 900 -18.69 -1.50 -23.23
CA GLY A 900 -18.30 -0.20 -23.81
C GLY A 900 -16.97 -0.23 -24.57
N GLY A 901 -16.13 -1.26 -24.35
CA GLY A 901 -14.89 -1.46 -25.10
C GLY A 901 -13.89 -0.30 -25.01
N GLY A 902 -13.91 0.49 -23.93
CA GLY A 902 -13.09 1.70 -23.79
C GLY A 902 -13.75 2.97 -24.31
N SER A 903 -15.05 2.98 -24.60
CA SER A 903 -15.80 4.15 -25.08
C SER A 903 -17.16 4.30 -24.40
N ASP A 904 -17.56 5.54 -24.17
CA ASP A 904 -18.86 5.90 -23.60
C ASP A 904 -20.01 5.41 -24.50
N ALA A 905 -21.06 4.85 -23.90
CA ALA A 905 -22.17 4.27 -24.64
C ALA A 905 -23.52 4.45 -23.93
N TRP A 906 -24.53 4.86 -24.70
CA TRP A 906 -25.93 4.81 -24.27
C TRP A 906 -26.53 3.44 -24.63
N GLN A 907 -27.04 2.71 -23.64
CA GLN A 907 -27.64 1.40 -23.81
C GLN A 907 -29.15 1.43 -23.56
N GLU A 908 -29.93 1.00 -24.55
CA GLU A 908 -31.39 0.84 -24.48
C GLU A 908 -31.77 -0.36 -23.60
N LEU A 909 -32.68 -0.16 -22.65
CA LEU A 909 -33.24 -1.24 -21.81
C LEU A 909 -34.61 -1.70 -22.35
N GLY A 910 -35.38 -0.76 -22.89
CA GLY A 910 -36.74 -0.94 -23.39
C GLY A 910 -37.71 0.07 -22.80
N SER A 911 -39.00 -0.06 -23.15
CA SER A 911 -40.00 0.92 -22.76
C SER A 911 -40.76 0.61 -21.46
N LEU A 912 -41.02 1.65 -20.66
CA LEU A 912 -41.90 1.63 -19.50
C LEU A 912 -43.05 2.64 -19.65
N SER A 913 -44.19 2.31 -19.04
CA SER A 913 -45.29 3.26 -18.84
C SER A 913 -45.09 3.98 -17.50
N LEU A 914 -44.71 5.26 -17.55
CA LEU A 914 -44.36 6.04 -16.36
C LEU A 914 -45.44 7.06 -15.99
N SER A 915 -45.64 7.27 -14.69
CA SER A 915 -46.44 8.33 -14.09
C SER A 915 -45.70 9.03 -12.94
N LYS A 916 -46.31 10.05 -12.35
CA LYS A 916 -45.72 10.77 -11.19
C LYS A 916 -45.33 9.80 -10.07
N GLY A 917 -44.08 9.92 -9.62
CA GLY A 917 -43.48 9.04 -8.62
C GLY A 917 -42.68 7.87 -9.20
N ALA A 918 -42.50 7.83 -10.53
CA ALA A 918 -41.57 6.89 -11.17
C ALA A 918 -40.11 7.20 -10.80
N TYR A 919 -39.27 6.17 -10.78
CA TYR A 919 -37.83 6.26 -10.57
C TYR A 919 -37.13 5.01 -11.11
N LEU A 920 -35.82 5.10 -11.33
CA LEU A 920 -34.95 3.97 -11.65
C LEU A 920 -33.98 3.76 -10.48
N THR A 921 -33.68 2.51 -10.14
CA THR A 921 -32.62 2.17 -9.17
C THR A 921 -31.59 1.24 -9.76
N ALA A 922 -30.37 1.30 -9.24
CA ALA A 922 -29.33 0.29 -9.41
C ALA A 922 -28.52 0.21 -8.11
N ASN A 923 -28.09 -0.98 -7.71
CA ASN A 923 -27.16 -1.14 -6.59
C ASN A 923 -25.97 -2.02 -6.99
N ASN A 924 -24.96 -2.04 -6.12
CA ASN A 924 -23.74 -2.80 -6.32
C ASN A 924 -23.78 -4.24 -5.82
N LEU A 925 -24.92 -4.74 -5.31
CA LEU A 925 -25.01 -6.08 -4.76
C LEU A 925 -25.39 -7.13 -5.81
N SER A 926 -24.69 -8.26 -5.81
CA SER A 926 -24.94 -9.40 -6.71
C SER A 926 -24.66 -10.73 -6.03
N SER A 927 -25.35 -11.79 -6.44
CA SER A 927 -25.05 -13.15 -5.96
C SER A 927 -23.67 -13.67 -6.37
N SER A 928 -23.04 -13.01 -7.35
CA SER A 928 -21.68 -13.31 -7.83
C SER A 928 -20.67 -12.24 -7.42
N GLY A 929 -21.04 -11.29 -6.56
CA GLY A 929 -20.14 -10.22 -6.13
C GLY A 929 -19.06 -10.76 -5.21
N THR A 930 -17.83 -10.37 -5.49
CA THR A 930 -16.60 -10.79 -4.78
C THR A 930 -15.76 -9.60 -4.31
N GLY A 931 -16.17 -8.36 -4.61
CA GLY A 931 -15.37 -7.15 -4.38
C GLY A 931 -14.42 -6.80 -5.53
N ASP A 932 -14.30 -7.63 -6.59
CA ASP A 932 -13.25 -7.44 -7.60
C ASP A 932 -13.66 -6.59 -8.82
N ALA A 933 -14.95 -6.40 -9.07
CA ALA A 933 -15.47 -5.73 -10.27
C ALA A 933 -16.20 -4.43 -9.91
N ASP A 934 -15.94 -3.35 -10.63
CA ASP A 934 -16.55 -2.04 -10.37
C ASP A 934 -17.95 -1.94 -10.97
N VAL A 935 -18.84 -1.30 -10.21
CA VAL A 935 -20.19 -0.87 -10.58
C VAL A 935 -20.16 0.64 -10.72
N ALA A 936 -20.42 1.13 -11.93
CA ALA A 936 -20.51 2.57 -12.20
C ALA A 936 -21.97 3.07 -12.15
N PHE A 937 -22.16 4.26 -11.60
CA PHE A 937 -23.41 5.01 -11.56
C PHE A 937 -23.20 6.38 -12.21
N ASP A 938 -23.99 6.66 -13.24
CA ASP A 938 -23.80 7.79 -14.15
C ASP A 938 -25.19 8.33 -14.56
N ALA A 939 -25.49 8.47 -15.85
CA ALA A 939 -26.72 9.08 -16.33
C ALA A 939 -27.77 8.09 -16.87
N ILE A 940 -29.02 8.56 -16.92
CA ILE A 940 -30.13 7.89 -17.60
C ILE A 940 -30.85 8.85 -18.57
N ALA A 941 -31.49 8.29 -19.60
CA ALA A 941 -32.36 9.03 -20.50
C ALA A 941 -33.70 8.33 -20.70
N LEU A 942 -34.79 9.10 -20.60
CA LEU A 942 -36.16 8.65 -20.87
C LEU A 942 -36.64 9.33 -22.14
N VAL A 943 -36.74 8.55 -23.22
CA VAL A 943 -37.12 9.02 -24.55
C VAL A 943 -38.61 8.80 -24.75
N PRO A 944 -39.45 9.84 -24.91
CA PRO A 944 -40.89 9.68 -24.97
C PRO A 944 -41.31 8.92 -26.23
N GLU A 945 -42.18 7.91 -26.09
CA GLU A 945 -42.68 7.09 -27.18
C GLU A 945 -44.20 7.13 -27.34
N SER A 946 -44.67 7.02 -28.58
CA SER A 946 -46.11 7.03 -28.88
C SER A 946 -46.80 5.69 -28.60
N SER A 947 -46.01 4.62 -28.54
CA SER A 947 -46.35 3.25 -28.19
C SER A 947 -45.10 2.66 -27.59
N ALA A 948 -45.19 1.81 -26.56
CA ALA A 948 -43.97 1.21 -26.03
C ALA A 948 -43.21 0.42 -27.14
N VAL A 949 -41.92 0.21 -26.92
CA VAL A 949 -40.98 -0.49 -27.80
C VAL A 949 -40.41 -1.69 -27.04
N THR A 950 -40.32 -2.84 -27.70
CA THR A 950 -39.63 -4.01 -27.15
C THR A 950 -38.13 -3.73 -27.12
N GLY A 951 -37.54 -3.72 -25.93
CA GLY A 951 -36.10 -3.58 -25.74
C GLY A 951 -35.42 -4.89 -25.34
N PRO A 952 -34.10 -4.85 -25.08
CA PRO A 952 -33.33 -6.03 -24.69
C PRO A 952 -33.79 -6.69 -23.38
N CYS A 953 -34.38 -5.91 -22.46
CA CYS A 953 -34.81 -6.38 -21.15
C CYS A 953 -36.32 -6.44 -20.96
N TRP A 954 -37.05 -5.48 -21.53
CA TRP A 954 -38.49 -5.37 -21.33
C TRP A 954 -39.23 -5.63 -22.63
N ASP A 955 -39.84 -6.81 -22.70
CA ASP A 955 -40.87 -7.15 -23.68
C ASP A 955 -42.21 -6.54 -23.27
N HIS A 956 -43.05 -6.22 -24.26
CA HIS A 956 -44.45 -5.82 -24.03
C HIS A 956 -45.32 -6.95 -23.51
#